data_AF-A0A9D1ELX5-F1
#
_entry.id   AF-A0A9D1ELX5-F1
#
_cell.length_a   1.000
_cell.length_b   1.000
_cell.length_c   1.000
_cell.angle_alpha   90.00
_cell.angle_beta   90.00
_cell.angle_gamma   90.00
#
_symmetry.space_group_name_H-M   'P 1'
#
loop_
_entity.id
_entity.type
_entity.pdbx_description
1 polymer ?
#
loop_
_entity_poly.entity_id
_entity_poly.type
_entity_poly.pdbx_seq_one_letter_code
_entity_poly.pdbx_strand_id
1 'polypeptide(L)'
;MYIADLHIHSRYSRATSRDCTPEHLELWARRKGIGLLGTGDFTHPAWRQELAEKLSPAEEGLYILKEEYRIREEGAPDDRKPRFVVTGEISSIYKKDGRVRKVHSLILLPDLEAAERICTKLEQIGNIHSDGRPILGLDCRDLLEIVLELCPEAVYVPAHIWTPHFSLFGAFSGFDTIEECFGDLAPHIHALETGLSSDPPMNWRVSALDGYQLISNSDAHSPAKLGREANLLDIPLSYQGLARALQTGEGLQGTIEFFPEEGKYHMDGHRKCSLCLTPAETIKHQGICPVCGRKITIGVSHRVEELADRPEGYVKSGAKGFENLVPLPEVIGASLGTSAASKKAQREYLQMIAQLGPEFEILRNLPLEDIQRVAGIRVAEGIQRLRQGQVERIPGFDGEYGTIRLFSQEELENTEGQMDFFALLGLKSAPRSPGRELRKGKIEGAEVSRNEGEFPKEESLPEEAAVTAEAPEEAAVTIEALEEDSSASAPLLNAEQHRAVCSLAPYLAVKAGPGTGKTKTLVSRIQYLLQNRGIKPGEITAVTFTNQAAAEMRERISQALGQKQLGRELQIGTFHGICLNFLREQGEQFTLLGEGQARKLAEEALLEQGLSENGRKFLEAVSLINSGAEAGRIQEIFRDVTGTDFPEKARAALEAYREKKEQRGLWDFDDLLLKTIEKIQEGQAKEGWERRFRYLLVDEFQDINPVQRQLIRLWCSYGGELFAIGDADQSIYGFRGADADCFEKLKEEYPDLELIQLKENYRSTPEIVDTAQTVIAHNPGPKRLLRANRPGGVPVRVVQAKSSLGEAIFVAKEINRLAGGIGMLEAHREAWERHGRKIRSFGDIAVLYRTHRQAELLEKCLKKEGIPYLVAGREDFLQEPAVQGSLEFFRFLEQVDEDGGREEMAGFKELREELKLCAETLWQLPWNSMSQEIIRNTAEKFAPLFKKQKPRKFLERWMEELQLSDNPAMQKLSQMTVFYKTMEEFLEAMTLGVESDLKRCGSKGYTAEAVTLMTLHGSKGLEFPVTILYGVNQGTLPLESQKHPADPREERRLFYVGMTRAREELIITTSGEPSPFLQELCPSASGEQAVVWEQAERQKKEETFRQLSLFD
;
A
#
# COMPACT_ATOMS: atom_id res chain seq x y z
N MET A 1 -8.56 -18.49 -40.66
CA MET A 1 -8.84 -17.42 -39.70
C MET A 1 -9.79 -17.93 -38.62
N TYR A 2 -9.61 -17.52 -37.37
CA TYR A 2 -10.50 -17.77 -36.24
C TYR A 2 -10.58 -16.55 -35.31
N ILE A 3 -11.49 -16.60 -34.34
CA ILE A 3 -11.71 -15.52 -33.35
C ILE A 3 -11.05 -15.92 -32.02
N ALA A 4 -10.34 -14.99 -31.38
CA ALA A 4 -9.64 -15.20 -30.11
C ALA A 4 -9.95 -14.11 -29.06
N ASP A 5 -10.28 -14.52 -27.84
CA ASP A 5 -10.63 -13.64 -26.71
C ASP A 5 -9.76 -14.03 -25.50
N LEU A 6 -8.73 -13.21 -25.22
CA LEU A 6 -7.56 -13.60 -24.43
C LEU A 6 -7.63 -13.14 -22.97
N HIS A 7 -8.40 -12.08 -22.70
CA HIS A 7 -8.56 -11.46 -21.39
C HIS A 7 -9.91 -11.83 -20.78
N ILE A 8 -9.90 -12.81 -19.87
CA ILE A 8 -11.08 -13.28 -19.15
C ILE A 8 -10.75 -13.50 -17.67
N HIS A 9 -11.77 -13.60 -16.82
CA HIS A 9 -11.59 -13.93 -15.41
C HIS A 9 -12.27 -15.23 -15.00
N SER A 10 -11.66 -15.91 -14.04
CA SER A 10 -12.21 -17.08 -13.35
C SER A 10 -13.17 -16.69 -12.23
N ARG A 11 -13.94 -17.66 -11.74
CA ARG A 11 -14.77 -17.54 -10.53
C ARG A 11 -14.00 -17.16 -9.25
N TYR A 12 -12.68 -17.13 -9.26
CA TYR A 12 -11.83 -16.72 -8.14
C TYR A 12 -11.51 -15.22 -8.13
N SER A 13 -11.75 -14.50 -9.23
CA SER A 13 -11.60 -13.03 -9.28
C SER A 13 -12.75 -12.27 -8.60
N ARG A 14 -12.44 -11.12 -7.98
CA ARG A 14 -13.45 -10.20 -7.44
C ARG A 14 -14.46 -9.76 -8.53
N ALA A 15 -15.75 -9.79 -8.17
CA ALA A 15 -16.90 -9.42 -9.00
C ALA A 15 -17.20 -10.30 -10.24
N THR A 16 -16.54 -11.44 -10.39
CA THR A 16 -16.78 -12.41 -11.48
C THR A 16 -17.92 -13.40 -11.15
N SER A 17 -18.59 -13.96 -12.17
CA SER A 17 -19.62 -14.99 -11.94
C SER A 17 -19.03 -16.29 -11.39
N ARG A 18 -19.82 -16.99 -10.57
CA ARG A 18 -19.51 -18.37 -10.12
C ARG A 18 -19.42 -19.36 -11.28
N ASP A 19 -20.07 -19.05 -12.38
CA ASP A 19 -20.13 -19.86 -13.60
C ASP A 19 -18.92 -19.61 -14.51
N CYS A 20 -17.94 -18.78 -14.13
CA CYS A 20 -16.64 -18.73 -14.79
C CYS A 20 -15.79 -19.95 -14.41
N THR A 21 -16.18 -21.10 -14.93
CA THR A 21 -15.48 -22.39 -14.86
C THR A 21 -15.16 -22.89 -16.28
N PRO A 22 -14.16 -23.78 -16.48
CA PRO A 22 -13.71 -24.16 -17.82
C PRO A 22 -14.82 -24.75 -18.70
N GLU A 23 -15.78 -25.45 -18.09
CA GLU A 23 -16.94 -26.08 -18.76
C GLU A 23 -17.90 -25.05 -19.37
N HIS A 24 -18.21 -23.99 -18.62
CA HIS A 24 -19.10 -22.93 -19.08
C HIS A 24 -18.42 -21.99 -20.08
N LEU A 25 -17.11 -21.76 -19.91
CA LEU A 25 -16.31 -20.99 -20.85
C LEU A 25 -16.22 -21.71 -22.21
N GLU A 26 -16.03 -23.04 -22.23
CA GLU A 26 -16.09 -23.85 -23.46
C GLU A 26 -17.47 -23.81 -24.12
N LEU A 27 -18.54 -23.98 -23.34
CA LEU A 27 -19.92 -23.94 -23.83
C LEU A 27 -20.27 -22.60 -24.46
N TRP A 28 -19.88 -21.49 -23.83
CA TRP A 28 -20.13 -20.16 -24.37
C TRP A 28 -19.21 -19.81 -25.55
N ALA A 29 -17.97 -20.26 -25.58
CA ALA A 29 -17.12 -20.16 -26.77
C ALA A 29 -17.75 -20.88 -27.98
N ARG A 30 -18.35 -22.07 -27.80
CA ARG A 30 -19.06 -22.77 -28.88
C ARG A 30 -20.32 -22.05 -29.35
N ARG A 31 -21.11 -21.50 -28.41
CA ARG A 31 -22.29 -20.66 -28.73
C ARG A 31 -21.92 -19.38 -29.47
N LYS A 32 -20.86 -18.68 -29.04
CA LYS A 32 -20.35 -17.46 -29.70
C LYS A 32 -19.69 -17.75 -31.04
N GLY A 33 -18.93 -18.85 -31.13
CA GLY A 33 -18.11 -19.22 -32.28
C GLY A 33 -16.61 -19.00 -32.08
N ILE A 34 -16.18 -18.63 -30.88
CA ILE A 34 -14.78 -18.36 -30.51
C ILE A 34 -13.93 -19.63 -30.70
N GLY A 35 -12.77 -19.49 -31.33
CA GLY A 35 -11.83 -20.59 -31.59
C GLY A 35 -10.79 -20.75 -30.48
N LEU A 36 -10.36 -19.64 -29.86
CA LEU A 36 -9.33 -19.60 -28.83
C LEU A 36 -9.77 -18.68 -27.67
N LEU A 37 -9.67 -19.18 -26.45
CA LEU A 37 -9.89 -18.43 -25.21
C LEU A 37 -8.60 -18.32 -24.41
N GLY A 38 -8.45 -17.25 -23.64
CA GLY A 38 -7.60 -17.28 -22.44
C GLY A 38 -8.17 -18.21 -21.36
N THR A 39 -7.36 -18.64 -20.39
CA THR A 39 -7.87 -19.30 -19.16
C THR A 39 -8.32 -18.30 -18.11
N GLY A 40 -7.75 -17.09 -18.11
CA GLY A 40 -7.83 -16.16 -16.99
C GLY A 40 -7.07 -16.65 -15.75
N ASP A 41 -6.75 -15.71 -14.87
CA ASP A 41 -6.37 -15.89 -13.46
C ASP A 41 -5.35 -17.01 -13.12
N PHE A 42 -4.36 -17.33 -13.97
CA PHE A 42 -3.37 -18.38 -13.67
C PHE A 42 -2.65 -18.17 -12.32
N THR A 43 -2.63 -16.94 -11.82
CA THR A 43 -2.10 -16.54 -10.51
C THR A 43 -2.76 -17.26 -9.33
N HIS A 44 -4.02 -17.67 -9.42
CA HIS A 44 -4.71 -18.31 -8.31
C HIS A 44 -4.48 -19.84 -8.26
N PRO A 45 -3.94 -20.42 -7.16
CA PRO A 45 -3.49 -21.82 -7.15
C PRO A 45 -4.64 -22.83 -7.27
N ALA A 46 -5.80 -22.58 -6.67
CA ALA A 46 -6.96 -23.45 -6.84
C ALA A 46 -7.52 -23.41 -8.27
N TRP A 47 -7.27 -22.33 -9.02
CA TRP A 47 -7.61 -22.25 -10.43
C TRP A 47 -6.61 -23.03 -11.28
N ARG A 48 -5.29 -22.93 -11.03
CA ARG A 48 -4.29 -23.79 -11.68
C ARG A 48 -4.58 -25.28 -11.47
N GLN A 49 -4.97 -25.67 -10.26
CA GLN A 49 -5.39 -27.04 -9.95
C GLN A 49 -6.63 -27.45 -10.77
N GLU A 50 -7.66 -26.59 -10.85
CA GLU A 50 -8.87 -26.84 -11.64
C GLU A 50 -8.58 -26.92 -13.15
N LEU A 51 -7.67 -26.09 -13.67
CA LEU A 51 -7.21 -26.14 -15.06
C LEU A 51 -6.45 -27.44 -15.33
N ALA A 52 -5.53 -27.86 -14.47
CA ALA A 52 -4.79 -29.11 -14.60
C ALA A 52 -5.69 -30.36 -14.47
N GLU A 53 -6.74 -30.29 -13.64
CA GLU A 53 -7.74 -31.35 -13.53
C GLU A 53 -8.59 -31.47 -14.81
N LYS A 54 -9.07 -30.35 -15.36
CA LYS A 54 -10.12 -30.35 -16.40
C LYS A 54 -9.63 -30.21 -17.83
N LEU A 55 -8.43 -29.67 -18.04
CA LEU A 55 -7.83 -29.48 -19.36
C LEU A 55 -6.80 -30.55 -19.70
N SER A 56 -6.65 -30.83 -20.99
CA SER A 56 -5.57 -31.64 -21.56
C SER A 56 -4.86 -30.86 -22.67
N PRO A 57 -3.54 -31.03 -22.88
CA PRO A 57 -2.86 -30.49 -24.06
C PRO A 57 -3.52 -30.96 -25.37
N ALA A 58 -3.51 -30.11 -26.39
CA ALA A 58 -4.13 -30.39 -27.69
C ALA A 58 -3.18 -30.08 -28.85
N GLU A 59 -2.66 -28.86 -28.92
CA GLU A 59 -1.59 -28.44 -29.81
C GLU A 59 -0.45 -27.81 -28.98
N GLU A 60 0.63 -27.39 -29.63
CA GLU A 60 1.80 -26.79 -28.96
C GLU A 60 1.40 -25.52 -28.17
N GLY A 61 1.49 -25.62 -26.84
CA GLY A 61 1.07 -24.58 -25.88
C GLY A 61 -0.43 -24.26 -25.85
N LEU A 62 -1.28 -25.13 -26.41
CA LEU A 62 -2.74 -24.99 -26.39
C LEU A 62 -3.42 -26.19 -25.72
N TYR A 63 -4.49 -25.90 -24.99
CA TYR A 63 -5.25 -26.86 -24.20
C TYR A 63 -6.69 -27.01 -24.72
N ILE A 64 -7.31 -28.14 -24.42
CA ILE A 64 -8.73 -28.42 -24.66
C ILE A 64 -9.38 -28.94 -23.37
N LEU A 65 -10.67 -28.66 -23.16
CA LEU A 65 -11.47 -29.27 -22.09
C LEU A 65 -11.61 -30.78 -22.35
N LYS A 66 -11.38 -31.62 -21.33
CA LYS A 66 -11.58 -33.06 -21.42
C LYS A 66 -13.07 -33.38 -21.59
N GLU A 67 -13.39 -34.40 -22.38
CA GLU A 67 -14.76 -34.68 -22.85
C GLU A 67 -15.72 -35.01 -21.68
N GLU A 68 -15.22 -35.58 -20.58
CA GLU A 68 -16.00 -35.88 -19.38
C GLU A 68 -16.49 -34.65 -18.60
N TYR A 69 -15.89 -33.48 -18.79
CA TYR A 69 -16.36 -32.19 -18.22
C TYR A 69 -17.18 -31.36 -19.21
N ARG A 70 -17.36 -31.82 -20.46
CA ARG A 70 -17.95 -31.01 -21.53
C ARG A 70 -19.47 -30.96 -21.42
N ILE A 71 -20.02 -29.78 -21.12
CA ILE A 71 -21.47 -29.57 -21.03
C ILE A 71 -22.11 -29.75 -22.41
N ARG A 72 -23.08 -30.65 -22.51
CA ARG A 72 -23.87 -30.87 -23.74
C ARG A 72 -25.29 -30.34 -23.52
N GLU A 73 -25.58 -29.22 -24.17
CA GLU A 73 -26.90 -28.58 -24.18
C GLU A 73 -27.43 -28.43 -25.61
N GLU A 74 -28.75 -28.50 -25.75
CA GLU A 74 -29.42 -28.26 -27.02
C GLU A 74 -29.15 -26.82 -27.50
N GLY A 75 -28.75 -26.66 -28.76
CA GLY A 75 -28.36 -25.37 -29.32
C GLY A 75 -26.92 -24.91 -29.00
N ALA A 76 -26.01 -25.81 -28.63
CA ALA A 76 -24.57 -25.58 -28.73
C ALA A 76 -23.97 -26.51 -29.81
N PRO A 77 -23.18 -26.02 -30.78
CA PRO A 77 -22.54 -26.88 -31.77
C PRO A 77 -21.55 -27.85 -31.10
N ASP A 78 -21.78 -29.16 -31.18
CA ASP A 78 -20.95 -30.19 -30.52
C ASP A 78 -19.70 -30.58 -31.34
N ASP A 79 -19.64 -30.17 -32.61
CA ASP A 79 -18.51 -30.32 -33.53
C ASP A 79 -17.36 -29.34 -33.24
N ARG A 80 -17.70 -28.09 -32.88
CA ARG A 80 -16.71 -27.06 -32.55
C ARG A 80 -15.96 -27.42 -31.29
N LYS A 81 -14.64 -27.37 -31.36
CA LYS A 81 -13.73 -27.58 -30.22
C LYS A 81 -12.89 -26.32 -30.04
N PRO A 82 -13.23 -25.43 -29.09
CA PRO A 82 -12.38 -24.30 -28.72
C PRO A 82 -11.01 -24.77 -28.19
N ARG A 83 -10.06 -23.85 -28.10
CA ARG A 83 -8.81 -24.02 -27.34
C ARG A 83 -8.69 -23.02 -26.22
N PHE A 84 -7.88 -23.35 -25.24
CA PHE A 84 -7.46 -22.49 -24.15
C PHE A 84 -5.95 -22.23 -24.24
N VAL A 85 -5.53 -20.98 -24.11
CA VAL A 85 -4.14 -20.56 -23.83
C VAL A 85 -4.08 -20.05 -22.39
N VAL A 86 -2.99 -20.33 -21.67
CA VAL A 86 -2.86 -19.93 -20.26
C VAL A 86 -2.70 -18.41 -20.18
N THR A 87 -3.65 -17.72 -19.53
CA THR A 87 -3.62 -16.25 -19.36
C THR A 87 -3.98 -15.83 -17.95
N GLY A 88 -3.61 -14.61 -17.56
CA GLY A 88 -3.95 -14.02 -16.27
C GLY A 88 -3.62 -12.52 -16.22
N GLU A 89 -4.40 -11.77 -15.45
CA GLU A 89 -4.19 -10.33 -15.24
C GLU A 89 -3.55 -10.08 -13.87
N ILE A 90 -2.49 -9.28 -13.83
CA ILE A 90 -1.83 -8.84 -12.60
C ILE A 90 -1.97 -7.32 -12.47
N SER A 91 -2.34 -6.84 -11.28
CA SER A 91 -2.48 -5.42 -10.97
C SER A 91 -1.30 -4.91 -10.15
N SER A 92 -0.53 -3.98 -10.72
CA SER A 92 0.61 -3.35 -10.06
C SER A 92 0.19 -2.01 -9.45
N ILE A 93 0.36 -1.85 -8.13
CA ILE A 93 0.13 -0.58 -7.40
C ILE A 93 1.40 -0.20 -6.63
N TYR A 94 2.11 0.82 -7.10
CA TYR A 94 3.45 1.19 -6.63
C TYR A 94 3.68 2.70 -6.76
N LYS A 95 4.88 3.19 -6.40
CA LYS A 95 5.30 4.58 -6.65
C LYS A 95 6.38 4.65 -7.72
N LYS A 96 6.21 5.61 -8.62
CA LYS A 96 7.22 6.05 -9.60
C LYS A 96 7.11 7.56 -9.75
N ASP A 97 8.24 8.26 -9.80
CA ASP A 97 8.30 9.72 -10.07
C ASP A 97 7.46 10.58 -9.11
N GLY A 98 7.35 10.14 -7.85
CA GLY A 98 6.54 10.79 -6.81
C GLY A 98 5.02 10.62 -6.98
N ARG A 99 4.55 9.90 -8.01
CA ARG A 99 3.14 9.56 -8.24
C ARG A 99 2.87 8.10 -7.84
N VAL A 100 1.62 7.82 -7.44
CA VAL A 100 1.13 6.45 -7.27
C VAL A 100 0.69 5.96 -8.63
N ARG A 101 1.32 4.89 -9.13
CA ARG A 101 1.02 4.27 -10.43
C ARG A 101 0.09 3.08 -10.20
N LYS A 102 -0.84 2.89 -11.14
CA LYS A 102 -1.79 1.77 -11.16
C LYS A 102 -1.91 1.26 -12.58
N VAL A 103 -1.39 0.07 -12.85
CA VAL A 103 -1.37 -0.51 -14.20
C VAL A 103 -1.68 -1.99 -14.11
N HIS A 104 -2.61 -2.45 -14.94
CA HIS A 104 -2.89 -3.86 -15.13
C HIS A 104 -2.09 -4.45 -16.29
N SER A 105 -1.76 -5.74 -16.18
CA SER A 105 -0.92 -6.45 -17.15
C SER A 105 -1.51 -7.84 -17.43
N LEU A 106 -1.92 -8.07 -18.67
CA LEU A 106 -2.31 -9.38 -19.18
C LEU A 106 -1.04 -10.14 -19.58
N ILE A 107 -0.84 -11.32 -19.00
CA ILE A 107 0.31 -12.18 -19.28
C ILE A 107 -0.22 -13.48 -19.89
N LEU A 108 0.34 -13.87 -21.04
CA LEU A 108 0.02 -15.11 -21.76
C LEU A 108 1.23 -16.06 -21.66
N LEU A 109 1.00 -17.31 -21.26
CA LEU A 109 2.05 -18.30 -20.99
C LEU A 109 1.91 -19.54 -21.88
N PRO A 110 3.03 -20.19 -22.28
CA PRO A 110 3.00 -21.36 -23.14
C PRO A 110 2.36 -22.57 -22.46
N ASP A 111 2.48 -22.69 -21.14
CA ASP A 111 2.05 -23.88 -20.41
C ASP A 111 1.75 -23.58 -18.92
N LEU A 112 1.11 -24.54 -18.25
CA LEU A 112 0.78 -24.46 -16.82
C LEU A 112 2.02 -24.60 -15.89
N GLU A 113 3.15 -25.14 -16.36
CA GLU A 113 4.38 -25.18 -15.57
C GLU A 113 5.05 -23.80 -15.51
N ALA A 114 5.00 -23.02 -16.59
CA ALA A 114 5.41 -21.62 -16.64
C ALA A 114 4.57 -20.77 -15.67
N ALA A 115 3.26 -21.03 -15.61
CA ALA A 115 2.39 -20.41 -14.61
C ALA A 115 2.85 -20.74 -13.18
N GLU A 116 3.17 -22.00 -12.89
CA GLU A 116 3.66 -22.40 -11.56
C GLU A 116 5.04 -21.81 -11.23
N ARG A 117 5.98 -21.77 -12.20
CA ARG A 117 7.31 -21.14 -12.04
C ARG A 117 7.18 -19.66 -11.69
N ILE A 118 6.36 -18.91 -12.42
CA ILE A 118 6.12 -17.49 -12.18
C ILE A 118 5.40 -17.30 -10.83
N CYS A 119 4.34 -18.06 -10.55
CA CYS A 119 3.60 -17.97 -9.28
C CYS A 119 4.50 -18.26 -8.07
N THR A 120 5.40 -19.25 -8.16
CA THR A 120 6.39 -19.57 -7.11
C THR A 120 7.29 -18.38 -6.78
N LYS A 121 7.60 -17.50 -7.74
CA LYS A 121 8.33 -16.23 -7.51
C LYS A 121 7.38 -15.15 -6.96
N LEU A 122 6.18 -15.00 -7.50
CA LEU A 122 5.21 -13.97 -7.07
C LEU A 122 4.70 -14.18 -5.63
N GLU A 123 4.57 -15.43 -5.15
CA GLU A 123 4.29 -15.76 -3.73
C GLU A 123 5.36 -15.25 -2.76
N GLN A 124 6.58 -14.98 -3.23
CA GLN A 124 7.66 -14.40 -2.43
C GLN A 124 7.58 -12.87 -2.37
N ILE A 125 6.65 -12.25 -3.11
CA ILE A 125 6.44 -10.81 -3.18
C ILE A 125 5.10 -10.44 -2.55
N GLY A 126 3.99 -10.94 -3.09
CA GLY A 126 2.63 -10.58 -2.69
C GLY A 126 1.71 -11.77 -2.44
N ASN A 127 0.43 -11.48 -2.18
CA ASN A 127 -0.59 -12.50 -1.95
C ASN A 127 -1.35 -12.82 -3.24
N ILE A 128 -1.16 -14.03 -3.78
CA ILE A 128 -1.88 -14.54 -4.96
C ILE A 128 -2.96 -15.58 -4.62
N HIS A 129 -3.26 -15.79 -3.32
CA HIS A 129 -4.19 -16.81 -2.83
C HIS A 129 -5.60 -16.28 -2.49
N SER A 130 -5.82 -14.97 -2.59
CA SER A 130 -7.07 -14.29 -2.14
C SER A 130 -7.95 -13.75 -3.26
N ASP A 131 -7.41 -13.61 -4.47
CA ASP A 131 -8.08 -13.05 -5.64
C ASP A 131 -7.50 -13.73 -6.89
N GLY A 132 -8.31 -13.91 -7.93
CA GLY A 132 -7.86 -14.37 -9.25
C GLY A 132 -6.87 -13.40 -9.87
N ARG A 133 -7.13 -12.10 -9.69
CA ARG A 133 -6.29 -10.96 -10.06
C ARG A 133 -5.56 -10.42 -8.81
N PRO A 134 -4.29 -10.80 -8.57
CA PRO A 134 -3.56 -10.30 -7.42
C PRO A 134 -3.17 -8.84 -7.59
N ILE A 135 -3.08 -8.13 -6.46
CA ILE A 135 -2.43 -6.82 -6.38
C ILE A 135 -1.02 -7.00 -5.81
N LEU A 136 -0.04 -6.47 -6.54
CA LEU A 136 1.37 -6.50 -6.14
C LEU A 136 1.90 -5.07 -5.93
N GLY A 137 2.63 -4.86 -4.84
CA GLY A 137 3.40 -3.65 -4.56
C GLY A 137 4.73 -3.65 -5.32
N LEU A 138 4.67 -3.74 -6.65
CA LEU A 138 5.78 -4.04 -7.56
C LEU A 138 5.69 -3.16 -8.82
N ASP A 139 6.83 -2.65 -9.31
CA ASP A 139 6.91 -1.87 -10.55
C ASP A 139 6.62 -2.75 -11.78
N CYS A 140 5.99 -2.19 -12.82
CA CYS A 140 5.70 -2.90 -14.06
C CYS A 140 6.97 -3.38 -14.78
N ARG A 141 8.06 -2.60 -14.70
CA ARG A 141 9.39 -2.97 -15.21
C ARG A 141 9.94 -4.21 -14.50
N ASP A 142 9.82 -4.28 -13.18
CA ASP A 142 10.33 -5.42 -12.40
C ASP A 142 9.43 -6.66 -12.55
N LEU A 143 8.11 -6.49 -12.72
CA LEU A 143 7.22 -7.59 -13.07
C LEU A 143 7.57 -8.17 -14.46
N LEU A 144 7.87 -7.31 -15.44
CA LEU A 144 8.31 -7.73 -16.78
C LEU A 144 9.67 -8.45 -16.72
N GLU A 145 10.64 -7.94 -15.95
CA GLU A 145 11.93 -8.61 -15.73
C GLU A 145 11.75 -10.02 -15.15
N ILE A 146 10.90 -10.18 -14.12
CA ILE A 146 10.59 -11.47 -13.51
C ILE A 146 9.93 -12.44 -14.50
N VAL A 147 9.01 -11.96 -15.34
CA VAL A 147 8.34 -12.79 -16.35
C VAL A 147 9.35 -13.27 -17.39
N LEU A 148 10.21 -12.37 -17.90
CA LEU A 148 11.25 -12.69 -18.88
C LEU A 148 12.36 -13.60 -18.31
N GLU A 149 12.74 -13.45 -17.04
CA GLU A 149 13.71 -14.33 -16.35
C GLU A 149 13.21 -15.78 -16.27
N LEU A 150 11.91 -15.98 -16.02
CA LEU A 150 11.33 -17.30 -15.72
C LEU A 150 10.62 -17.97 -16.92
N CYS A 151 10.26 -17.17 -17.93
CA CYS A 151 9.66 -17.62 -19.18
C CYS A 151 9.92 -16.58 -20.30
N PRO A 152 11.07 -16.65 -21.00
CA PRO A 152 11.39 -15.73 -22.11
C PRO A 152 10.41 -15.77 -23.29
N GLU A 153 9.60 -16.83 -23.39
CA GLU A 153 8.56 -16.99 -24.42
C GLU A 153 7.22 -16.31 -24.05
N ALA A 154 7.06 -15.87 -22.80
CA ALA A 154 5.83 -15.25 -22.32
C ALA A 154 5.51 -13.93 -23.07
N VAL A 155 4.25 -13.73 -23.40
CA VAL A 155 3.76 -12.47 -23.98
C VAL A 155 3.19 -11.60 -22.86
N TYR A 156 3.76 -10.42 -22.69
CA TYR A 156 3.28 -9.40 -21.75
C TYR A 156 2.53 -8.31 -22.51
N VAL A 157 1.32 -7.99 -22.07
CA VAL A 157 0.46 -6.96 -22.67
C VAL A 157 -0.05 -6.02 -21.57
N PRO A 158 0.30 -4.73 -21.59
CA PRO A 158 -0.38 -3.71 -20.78
C PRO A 158 -1.89 -3.73 -21.08
N ALA A 159 -2.70 -3.99 -20.05
CA ALA A 159 -4.14 -4.23 -20.20
C ALA A 159 -4.93 -2.91 -20.24
N HIS A 160 -6.04 -2.91 -21.02
CA HIS A 160 -7.01 -1.82 -21.18
C HIS A 160 -6.45 -0.40 -21.01
N ILE A 161 -5.44 -0.05 -21.82
CA ILE A 161 -4.45 1.03 -21.62
C ILE A 161 -5.01 2.45 -21.37
N TRP A 162 -6.31 2.66 -21.60
CA TRP A 162 -6.99 3.94 -21.41
C TRP A 162 -7.85 4.06 -20.15
N THR A 163 -8.20 2.97 -19.46
CA THR A 163 -9.19 3.04 -18.36
C THR A 163 -8.70 4.00 -17.26
N PRO A 164 -9.46 5.05 -16.85
CA PRO A 164 -8.85 6.19 -16.16
C PRO A 164 -8.11 5.90 -14.84
N HIS A 165 -8.34 4.74 -14.21
CA HIS A 165 -7.90 4.42 -12.85
C HIS A 165 -6.82 3.32 -12.73
N PHE A 166 -6.67 2.44 -13.73
CA PHE A 166 -5.93 1.18 -13.60
C PHE A 166 -5.11 0.78 -14.84
N SER A 167 -4.85 1.75 -15.71
CA SER A 167 -4.21 1.55 -17.01
C SER A 167 -2.95 2.39 -17.18
N LEU A 168 -2.20 2.14 -18.25
CA LEU A 168 -0.95 2.83 -18.51
C LEU A 168 -1.18 4.33 -18.79
N PHE A 169 -2.03 4.69 -19.75
CA PHE A 169 -2.28 6.07 -20.16
C PHE A 169 -3.46 6.75 -19.43
N GLY A 170 -4.18 6.06 -18.53
CA GLY A 170 -5.35 6.59 -17.84
C GLY A 170 -5.13 7.93 -17.09
N ALA A 171 -6.15 8.78 -17.07
CA ALA A 171 -6.08 10.14 -16.53
C ALA A 171 -5.67 10.25 -15.03
N PHE A 172 -5.73 9.15 -14.26
CA PHE A 172 -5.23 9.10 -12.87
C PHE A 172 -3.93 8.31 -12.66
N SER A 173 -3.44 7.56 -13.65
CA SER A 173 -2.11 6.93 -13.60
C SER A 173 -1.03 7.88 -14.11
N GLY A 174 -1.36 8.68 -15.14
CA GLY A 174 -0.59 9.84 -15.59
C GLY A 174 0.83 9.49 -16.04
N PHE A 175 1.01 8.35 -16.71
CA PHE A 175 2.12 8.18 -17.65
C PHE A 175 1.70 8.75 -19.01
N ASP A 176 2.64 9.37 -19.72
CA ASP A 176 2.43 9.89 -21.07
C ASP A 176 3.16 9.03 -22.14
N THR A 177 4.03 8.10 -21.72
CA THR A 177 4.81 7.18 -22.58
C THR A 177 4.91 5.76 -22.04
N ILE A 178 5.26 4.78 -22.89
CA ILE A 178 5.53 3.38 -22.48
C ILE A 178 6.86 3.30 -21.72
N GLU A 179 7.82 4.15 -22.10
CA GLU A 179 9.17 4.26 -21.58
C GLU A 179 9.20 4.70 -20.10
N GLU A 180 8.33 5.61 -19.68
CA GLU A 180 8.17 5.95 -18.25
C GLU A 180 7.73 4.73 -17.42
N CYS A 181 6.88 3.87 -17.99
CA CYS A 181 6.36 2.69 -17.31
C CYS A 181 7.41 1.57 -17.24
N PHE A 182 8.02 1.20 -18.36
CA PHE A 182 8.88 0.01 -18.49
C PHE A 182 10.39 0.27 -18.56
N GLY A 183 10.83 1.52 -18.67
CA GLY A 183 12.24 1.91 -18.66
C GLY A 183 13.07 1.18 -19.71
N ASP A 184 14.15 0.53 -19.26
CA ASP A 184 15.07 -0.28 -20.06
C ASP A 184 14.39 -1.45 -20.80
N LEU A 185 13.24 -1.93 -20.29
CA LEU A 185 12.52 -3.07 -20.84
C LEU A 185 11.34 -2.69 -21.75
N ALA A 186 11.10 -1.39 -21.99
CA ALA A 186 10.08 -0.93 -22.93
C ALA A 186 10.17 -1.58 -24.34
N PRO A 187 11.36 -1.89 -24.91
CA PRO A 187 11.48 -2.59 -26.19
C PRO A 187 10.95 -4.02 -26.22
N HIS A 188 10.59 -4.63 -25.08
CA HIS A 188 9.95 -5.95 -25.00
C HIS A 188 8.41 -5.88 -25.01
N ILE A 189 7.82 -4.68 -24.95
CA ILE A 189 6.38 -4.49 -25.15
C ILE A 189 6.11 -4.41 -26.65
N HIS A 190 5.25 -5.29 -27.16
CA HIS A 190 4.95 -5.38 -28.59
C HIS A 190 3.45 -5.28 -28.91
N ALA A 191 2.58 -5.61 -27.95
CA ALA A 191 1.14 -5.46 -28.05
C ALA A 191 0.60 -4.65 -26.87
N LEU A 192 -0.53 -3.96 -27.09
CA LEU A 192 -1.25 -3.19 -26.10
C LEU A 192 -2.75 -3.51 -26.23
N GLU A 193 -3.44 -3.71 -25.11
CA GLU A 193 -4.89 -3.91 -25.12
C GLU A 193 -5.62 -2.58 -24.97
N THR A 194 -6.50 -2.22 -25.91
CA THR A 194 -7.22 -0.93 -25.91
C THR A 194 -8.31 -0.90 -24.84
N GLY A 195 -9.24 -1.87 -24.93
CA GLY A 195 -10.34 -2.12 -24.02
C GLY A 195 -11.55 -1.18 -24.18
N LEU A 196 -12.75 -1.77 -24.10
CA LEU A 196 -14.15 -1.35 -23.80
C LEU A 196 -14.60 0.14 -23.76
N SER A 197 -13.81 1.11 -24.18
CA SER A 197 -14.12 2.55 -24.21
C SER A 197 -13.30 3.33 -25.25
N SER A 198 -12.42 2.66 -26.02
CA SER A 198 -11.68 3.21 -27.17
C SER A 198 -11.64 2.21 -28.33
N ASP A 199 -11.78 2.67 -29.56
CA ASP A 199 -11.70 1.85 -30.78
C ASP A 199 -10.41 2.15 -31.58
N PRO A 200 -10.11 1.40 -32.67
CA PRO A 200 -8.94 1.67 -33.51
C PRO A 200 -8.92 3.09 -34.13
N PRO A 201 -10.04 3.66 -34.65
CA PRO A 201 -10.12 5.07 -35.03
C PRO A 201 -9.63 6.06 -33.99
N MET A 202 -10.02 5.91 -32.71
CA MET A 202 -9.50 6.74 -31.61
C MET A 202 -7.99 6.55 -31.44
N ASN A 203 -7.52 5.31 -31.44
CA ASN A 203 -6.12 4.98 -31.18
C ASN A 203 -5.18 5.38 -32.33
N TRP A 204 -5.62 5.37 -33.60
CA TRP A 204 -4.82 5.81 -34.76
C TRP A 204 -4.41 7.29 -34.68
N ARG A 205 -5.10 8.08 -33.84
CA ARG A 205 -4.79 9.49 -33.60
C ARG A 205 -3.54 9.74 -32.77
N VAL A 206 -2.96 8.70 -32.16
CA VAL A 206 -1.81 8.77 -31.25
C VAL A 206 -0.62 8.04 -31.87
N SER A 207 0.31 8.79 -32.48
CA SER A 207 1.50 8.26 -33.17
C SER A 207 2.40 7.40 -32.30
N ALA A 208 2.47 7.66 -30.99
CA ALA A 208 3.23 6.84 -30.05
C ALA A 208 2.77 5.37 -30.05
N LEU A 209 1.51 5.09 -30.39
CA LEU A 209 0.98 3.73 -30.49
C LEU A 209 1.38 3.02 -31.79
N ASP A 210 2.00 3.69 -32.77
CA ASP A 210 2.10 3.15 -34.12
C ASP A 210 3.00 1.91 -34.26
N GLY A 211 3.93 1.71 -33.33
CA GLY A 211 4.83 0.54 -33.29
C GLY A 211 4.25 -0.72 -32.65
N TYR A 212 3.08 -0.62 -31.99
CA TYR A 212 2.50 -1.71 -31.21
C TYR A 212 1.32 -2.38 -31.93
N GLN A 213 1.11 -3.67 -31.65
CA GLN A 213 -0.10 -4.38 -32.06
C GLN A 213 -1.23 -4.07 -31.08
N LEU A 214 -2.19 -3.26 -31.53
CA LEU A 214 -3.40 -3.00 -30.76
C LEU A 214 -4.30 -4.24 -30.80
N ILE A 215 -4.66 -4.76 -29.63
CA ILE A 215 -5.55 -5.91 -29.47
C ILE A 215 -6.78 -5.55 -28.65
N SER A 216 -7.85 -6.30 -28.87
CA SER A 216 -9.15 -6.10 -28.24
C SER A 216 -9.61 -7.42 -27.61
N ASN A 217 -10.00 -7.40 -26.34
CA ASN A 217 -10.37 -8.59 -25.58
C ASN A 217 -11.51 -8.26 -24.63
N SER A 218 -12.34 -9.26 -24.31
CA SER A 218 -13.60 -8.99 -23.64
C SER A 218 -13.49 -8.42 -22.23
N ASP A 219 -12.48 -8.76 -21.41
CA ASP A 219 -12.59 -8.63 -19.95
C ASP A 219 -13.87 -9.36 -19.44
N ALA A 220 -13.95 -10.67 -19.71
CA ALA A 220 -15.13 -11.46 -19.34
C ALA A 220 -15.17 -11.80 -17.83
N HIS A 221 -15.87 -10.95 -17.07
CA HIS A 221 -16.36 -11.24 -15.72
C HIS A 221 -17.60 -12.18 -15.69
N SER A 222 -18.10 -12.65 -16.84
CA SER A 222 -19.09 -13.75 -16.93
C SER A 222 -19.08 -14.43 -18.30
N PRO A 223 -19.43 -15.73 -18.44
CA PRO A 223 -19.30 -16.45 -19.72
C PRO A 223 -20.18 -15.87 -20.84
N ALA A 224 -21.33 -15.29 -20.49
CA ALA A 224 -22.23 -14.65 -21.46
C ALA A 224 -21.63 -13.39 -22.13
N LYS A 225 -20.58 -12.82 -21.54
CA LYS A 225 -19.89 -11.61 -22.03
C LYS A 225 -18.60 -11.90 -22.82
N LEU A 226 -18.25 -13.17 -23.04
CA LEU A 226 -17.16 -13.57 -23.94
C LEU A 226 -17.42 -13.03 -25.36
N GLY A 227 -16.37 -12.56 -26.02
CA GLY A 227 -16.43 -12.05 -27.38
C GLY A 227 -17.23 -10.76 -27.57
N ARG A 228 -17.44 -9.96 -26.51
CA ARG A 228 -17.88 -8.55 -26.71
C ARG A 228 -16.78 -7.68 -27.34
N GLU A 229 -15.53 -8.08 -27.10
CA GLU A 229 -14.31 -7.65 -27.78
C GLU A 229 -13.48 -8.91 -28.06
N ALA A 230 -12.80 -8.98 -29.21
CA ALA A 230 -11.99 -10.13 -29.62
C ALA A 230 -11.02 -9.80 -30.78
N ASN A 231 -10.11 -10.73 -31.08
CA ASN A 231 -9.11 -10.62 -32.14
C ASN A 231 -9.39 -11.57 -33.30
N LEU A 232 -9.10 -11.14 -34.53
CA LEU A 232 -9.21 -11.92 -35.76
C LEU A 232 -7.82 -12.44 -36.16
N LEU A 233 -7.60 -13.75 -36.00
CA LEU A 233 -6.29 -14.38 -36.16
C LEU A 233 -6.30 -15.37 -37.33
N ASP A 234 -5.37 -15.21 -38.28
CA ASP A 234 -5.11 -16.14 -39.39
C ASP A 234 -3.69 -16.71 -39.28
N ILE A 235 -3.57 -17.69 -38.39
CA ILE A 235 -2.33 -18.35 -37.97
C ILE A 235 -2.59 -19.85 -37.73
N PRO A 236 -1.56 -20.69 -37.63
CA PRO A 236 -1.68 -22.01 -37.03
C PRO A 236 -2.21 -21.93 -35.59
N LEU A 237 -3.00 -22.92 -35.18
CA LEU A 237 -3.40 -23.11 -33.78
C LEU A 237 -2.20 -23.63 -32.97
N SER A 238 -1.33 -22.72 -32.52
CA SER A 238 -0.30 -22.97 -31.51
C SER A 238 0.01 -21.69 -30.73
N TYR A 239 0.62 -21.83 -29.55
CA TYR A 239 1.10 -20.71 -28.76
C TYR A 239 2.14 -19.87 -29.51
N GLN A 240 3.09 -20.52 -30.21
CA GLN A 240 4.08 -19.80 -31.04
C GLN A 240 3.42 -19.00 -32.16
N GLY A 241 2.34 -19.50 -32.77
CA GLY A 241 1.55 -18.75 -33.75
C GLY A 241 0.92 -17.50 -33.14
N LEU A 242 0.32 -17.64 -31.95
CA LEU A 242 -0.28 -16.52 -31.21
C LEU A 242 0.77 -15.50 -30.78
N ALA A 243 1.87 -15.95 -30.17
CA ALA A 243 2.95 -15.08 -29.70
C ALA A 243 3.57 -14.30 -30.86
N ARG A 244 3.83 -14.95 -32.01
CA ARG A 244 4.27 -14.26 -33.23
C ARG A 244 3.26 -13.21 -33.69
N ALA A 245 1.97 -13.52 -33.74
CA ALA A 245 0.95 -12.56 -34.16
C ALA A 245 0.88 -11.32 -33.25
N LEU A 246 1.01 -11.51 -31.94
CA LEU A 246 1.03 -10.42 -30.95
C LEU A 246 2.35 -9.62 -30.97
N GLN A 247 3.49 -10.27 -31.22
CA GLN A 247 4.80 -9.62 -31.25
C GLN A 247 5.12 -8.91 -32.57
N THR A 248 4.53 -9.35 -33.69
CA THR A 248 4.92 -8.89 -35.05
C THR A 248 3.76 -8.34 -35.89
N GLY A 249 2.51 -8.60 -35.51
CA GLY A 249 1.33 -8.29 -36.33
C GLY A 249 1.12 -9.22 -37.54
N GLU A 250 1.97 -10.23 -37.74
CA GLU A 250 1.80 -11.23 -38.80
C GLU A 250 0.67 -12.21 -38.44
N GLY A 251 -0.36 -12.28 -39.28
CA GLY A 251 -1.54 -13.12 -39.04
C GLY A 251 -2.61 -12.50 -38.13
N LEU A 252 -2.31 -11.42 -37.39
CA LEU A 252 -3.35 -10.55 -36.82
C LEU A 252 -4.02 -9.79 -37.95
N GLN A 253 -5.29 -10.08 -38.25
CA GLN A 253 -6.03 -9.47 -39.38
C GLN A 253 -6.81 -8.22 -38.95
N GLY A 254 -7.23 -8.17 -37.69
CA GLY A 254 -8.09 -7.11 -37.17
C GLY A 254 -8.71 -7.47 -35.82
N THR A 255 -9.63 -6.65 -35.37
CA THR A 255 -10.36 -6.80 -34.11
C THR A 255 -11.88 -6.83 -34.32
N ILE A 256 -12.59 -7.42 -33.37
CA ILE A 256 -14.01 -7.21 -33.14
C ILE A 256 -14.07 -6.29 -31.93
N GLU A 257 -14.70 -5.14 -32.09
CA GLU A 257 -14.77 -4.09 -31.07
C GLU A 257 -16.18 -4.00 -30.49
N PHE A 258 -16.25 -3.64 -29.21
CA PHE A 258 -17.48 -3.14 -28.61
C PHE A 258 -17.63 -1.66 -29.04
N PHE A 259 -18.86 -1.14 -29.12
CA PHE A 259 -19.03 0.29 -29.40
C PHE A 259 -18.42 1.09 -28.24
N PRO A 260 -17.39 1.93 -28.47
CA PRO A 260 -16.68 2.60 -27.38
C PRO A 260 -17.64 3.51 -26.61
N GLU A 261 -18.67 4.06 -27.25
CA GLU A 261 -19.73 4.84 -26.62
C GLU A 261 -20.55 4.06 -25.57
N GLU A 262 -20.66 2.73 -25.62
CA GLU A 262 -21.27 1.97 -24.53
C GLU A 262 -20.37 1.89 -23.29
N GLY A 263 -19.08 2.16 -23.47
CA GLY A 263 -18.08 2.27 -22.43
C GLY A 263 -18.45 3.26 -21.33
N LYS A 264 -18.40 2.80 -20.08
CA LYS A 264 -18.76 3.56 -18.87
C LYS A 264 -18.03 4.90 -18.68
N TYR A 265 -16.91 5.08 -19.36
CA TYR A 265 -16.00 6.23 -19.21
C TYR A 265 -15.57 6.74 -20.57
N HIS A 266 -16.40 6.57 -21.61
CA HIS A 266 -16.05 7.03 -22.94
C HIS A 266 -16.00 8.56 -23.01
N MET A 267 -17.12 9.22 -22.70
CA MET A 267 -17.21 10.68 -22.60
C MET A 267 -16.89 11.18 -21.18
N ASP A 268 -16.61 12.48 -21.11
CA ASP A 268 -16.56 13.19 -19.84
C ASP A 268 -17.95 13.29 -19.22
N GLY A 269 -18.02 13.37 -17.89
CA GLY A 269 -19.29 13.73 -17.28
C GLY A 269 -19.36 13.81 -15.76
N HIS A 270 -20.58 14.05 -15.31
CA HIS A 270 -20.94 14.19 -13.90
C HIS A 270 -22.32 13.57 -13.67
N ARG A 271 -22.33 12.26 -13.35
CA ARG A 271 -23.53 11.40 -13.19
C ARG A 271 -24.59 11.99 -12.28
N LYS A 272 -24.18 12.61 -11.17
CA LYS A 272 -25.10 13.22 -10.18
C LYS A 272 -25.87 14.43 -10.70
N CYS A 273 -25.58 14.90 -11.92
CA CYS A 273 -26.34 15.93 -12.64
C CYS A 273 -26.78 15.45 -14.04
N SER A 274 -26.64 14.16 -14.35
CA SER A 274 -26.88 13.55 -15.67
C SER A 274 -26.21 14.31 -16.82
N LEU A 275 -25.04 14.88 -16.56
CA LEU A 275 -24.28 15.70 -17.51
C LEU A 275 -23.22 14.84 -18.19
N CYS A 276 -23.34 14.67 -19.51
CA CYS A 276 -22.34 14.13 -20.41
C CYS A 276 -21.79 15.29 -21.27
N LEU A 277 -20.49 15.35 -21.51
CA LEU A 277 -19.84 16.41 -22.31
C LEU A 277 -18.77 15.82 -23.24
N THR A 278 -18.55 16.50 -24.36
CA THR A 278 -17.36 16.28 -25.19
C THR A 278 -16.10 16.88 -24.54
N PRO A 279 -14.89 16.40 -24.90
CA PRO A 279 -13.64 16.94 -24.36
C PRO A 279 -13.51 18.46 -24.53
N ALA A 280 -13.90 18.99 -25.71
CA ALA A 280 -13.87 20.41 -26.01
C ALA A 280 -14.82 21.23 -25.11
N GLU A 281 -15.98 20.70 -24.74
CA GLU A 281 -16.90 21.35 -23.81
C GLU A 281 -16.37 21.31 -22.37
N THR A 282 -15.78 20.20 -21.94
CA THR A 282 -15.14 20.08 -20.62
C THR A 282 -13.97 21.06 -20.48
N ILE A 283 -13.14 21.22 -21.51
CA ILE A 283 -12.06 22.23 -21.57
C ILE A 283 -12.64 23.65 -21.49
N LYS A 284 -13.69 23.95 -22.26
CA LYS A 284 -14.42 25.23 -22.21
C LYS A 284 -15.02 25.52 -20.82
N HIS A 285 -15.41 24.50 -20.08
CA HIS A 285 -15.87 24.56 -18.70
C HIS A 285 -14.75 24.37 -17.65
N GLN A 286 -13.48 24.41 -18.04
CA GLN A 286 -12.30 24.28 -17.16
C GLN A 286 -12.29 23.02 -16.28
N GLY A 287 -12.91 21.93 -16.75
CA GLY A 287 -13.07 20.68 -16.00
C GLY A 287 -14.07 20.76 -14.84
N ILE A 288 -14.92 21.79 -14.78
CA ILE A 288 -15.91 22.02 -13.71
C ILE A 288 -17.34 21.89 -14.27
N CYS A 289 -18.17 21.09 -13.58
CA CYS A 289 -19.56 20.86 -13.94
C CYS A 289 -20.39 22.15 -13.76
N PRO A 290 -20.96 22.73 -14.84
CA PRO A 290 -21.74 23.98 -14.77
C PRO A 290 -23.02 23.87 -13.94
N VAL A 291 -23.50 22.66 -13.64
CA VAL A 291 -24.72 22.44 -12.85
C VAL A 291 -24.47 22.52 -11.34
N CYS A 292 -23.26 22.23 -10.86
CA CYS A 292 -23.00 22.03 -9.42
C CYS A 292 -21.64 22.54 -8.90
N GLY A 293 -20.76 23.07 -9.76
CA GLY A 293 -19.45 23.59 -9.38
C GLY A 293 -18.41 22.54 -8.95
N ARG A 294 -18.67 21.24 -9.14
CA ARG A 294 -17.73 20.14 -8.83
C ARG A 294 -16.91 19.78 -10.07
N LYS A 295 -15.74 19.14 -9.88
CA LYS A 295 -14.97 18.60 -11.01
C LYS A 295 -15.78 17.54 -11.78
N ILE A 296 -15.55 17.50 -13.09
CA ILE A 296 -16.02 16.49 -14.04
C ILE A 296 -15.09 15.27 -13.98
N THR A 297 -15.60 14.05 -14.18
CA THR A 297 -14.76 12.87 -14.46
C THR A 297 -14.31 12.93 -15.90
N ILE A 298 -12.99 12.88 -16.11
CA ILE A 298 -12.37 12.84 -17.43
C ILE A 298 -12.52 11.44 -18.02
N GLY A 299 -13.04 11.38 -19.25
CA GLY A 299 -13.27 10.16 -20.03
C GLY A 299 -12.07 9.74 -20.87
N VAL A 300 -12.18 8.56 -21.47
CA VAL A 300 -11.20 7.99 -22.41
C VAL A 300 -11.10 8.84 -23.68
N SER A 301 -12.21 9.36 -24.20
CA SER A 301 -12.20 10.28 -25.35
C SER A 301 -11.33 11.51 -25.08
N HIS A 302 -11.44 12.12 -23.90
CA HIS A 302 -10.62 13.27 -23.50
C HIS A 302 -9.15 12.91 -23.32
N ARG A 303 -8.85 11.76 -22.70
CA ARG A 303 -7.45 11.33 -22.50
C ARG A 303 -6.77 10.88 -23.80
N VAL A 304 -7.52 10.40 -24.79
CA VAL A 304 -7.05 10.23 -26.17
C VAL A 304 -6.82 11.60 -26.82
N GLU A 305 -7.72 12.57 -26.65
CA GLU A 305 -7.56 13.94 -27.18
C GLU A 305 -6.30 14.63 -26.63
N GLU A 306 -5.97 14.46 -25.34
CA GLU A 306 -4.75 14.97 -24.71
C GLU A 306 -3.44 14.43 -25.34
N LEU A 307 -3.45 13.18 -25.81
CA LEU A 307 -2.27 12.49 -26.36
C LEU A 307 -2.26 12.40 -27.90
N ALA A 308 -3.29 12.90 -28.58
CA ALA A 308 -3.43 12.82 -30.03
C ALA A 308 -2.57 13.87 -30.76
N ASP A 309 -1.64 13.42 -31.61
CA ASP A 309 -0.91 14.30 -32.56
C ASP A 309 -1.65 14.48 -33.89
N ARG A 310 -2.79 13.81 -34.08
CA ARG A 310 -3.52 13.71 -35.36
C ARG A 310 -5.00 14.09 -35.22
N PRO A 311 -5.59 14.67 -36.29
CA PRO A 311 -7.00 15.05 -36.28
C PRO A 311 -7.93 13.84 -36.18
N GLU A 312 -9.15 14.09 -35.69
CA GLU A 312 -10.25 13.14 -35.73
C GLU A 312 -10.53 12.66 -37.16
N GLY A 313 -10.89 11.38 -37.32
CA GLY A 313 -11.11 10.75 -38.62
C GLY A 313 -9.84 10.40 -39.41
N TYR A 314 -8.64 10.59 -38.85
CA TYR A 314 -7.39 10.10 -39.44
C TYR A 314 -7.38 8.57 -39.51
N VAL A 315 -7.09 8.03 -40.70
CA VAL A 315 -6.93 6.58 -40.93
C VAL A 315 -5.46 6.25 -41.17
N LYS A 316 -4.89 5.38 -40.33
CA LYS A 316 -3.49 4.95 -40.43
C LYS A 316 -3.23 4.19 -41.74
N SER A 317 -2.13 4.53 -42.43
CA SER A 317 -1.66 3.77 -43.60
C SER A 317 -1.35 2.32 -43.21
N GLY A 318 -2.03 1.35 -43.82
CA GLY A 318 -1.89 -0.06 -43.48
C GLY A 318 -2.61 -0.47 -42.18
N ALA A 319 -3.59 0.31 -41.73
CA ALA A 319 -4.48 -0.09 -40.63
C ALA A 319 -5.07 -1.50 -40.84
N LYS A 320 -5.13 -2.28 -39.76
CA LYS A 320 -5.86 -3.54 -39.71
C LYS A 320 -7.37 -3.27 -39.76
N GLY A 321 -8.16 -4.26 -40.18
CA GLY A 321 -9.62 -4.14 -40.16
C GLY A 321 -10.16 -4.13 -38.73
N PHE A 322 -11.36 -3.59 -38.53
CA PHE A 322 -12.10 -3.73 -37.29
C PHE A 322 -13.61 -3.80 -37.55
N GLU A 323 -14.35 -4.46 -36.68
CA GLU A 323 -15.81 -4.65 -36.78
C GLU A 323 -16.48 -4.34 -35.45
N ASN A 324 -17.25 -3.25 -35.38
CA ASN A 324 -18.05 -2.92 -34.20
C ASN A 324 -19.29 -3.83 -34.13
N LEU A 325 -19.42 -4.63 -33.07
CA LEU A 325 -20.55 -5.56 -32.89
C LEU A 325 -21.25 -5.35 -31.54
N VAL A 326 -22.56 -5.64 -31.54
CA VAL A 326 -23.41 -5.74 -30.35
C VAL A 326 -23.78 -7.21 -30.15
N PRO A 327 -23.71 -7.77 -28.93
CA PRO A 327 -24.11 -9.15 -28.65
C PRO A 327 -25.50 -9.50 -29.19
N LEU A 328 -25.65 -10.68 -29.80
CA LEU A 328 -26.92 -11.09 -30.43
C LEU A 328 -28.14 -11.05 -29.50
N PRO A 329 -28.06 -11.40 -28.19
CA PRO A 329 -29.19 -11.22 -27.27
C PRO A 329 -29.67 -9.76 -27.13
N GLU A 330 -28.78 -8.78 -27.31
CA GLU A 330 -29.08 -7.35 -27.24
C GLU A 330 -29.67 -6.85 -28.56
N VAL A 331 -29.14 -7.30 -29.70
CA VAL A 331 -29.73 -7.10 -31.03
C VAL A 331 -31.17 -7.65 -31.09
N ILE A 332 -31.39 -8.87 -30.60
CA ILE A 332 -32.70 -9.50 -30.45
C ILE A 332 -33.59 -8.68 -29.51
N GLY A 333 -33.06 -8.27 -28.35
CA GLY A 333 -33.78 -7.44 -27.38
C GLY A 333 -34.33 -6.17 -28.01
N ALA A 334 -33.45 -5.37 -28.63
CA ALA A 334 -33.81 -4.14 -29.34
C ALA A 334 -34.86 -4.40 -30.44
N SER A 335 -34.64 -5.41 -31.29
CA SER A 335 -35.55 -5.79 -32.39
C SER A 335 -36.95 -6.21 -31.93
N LEU A 336 -37.06 -6.74 -30.70
CA LEU A 336 -38.30 -7.23 -30.11
C LEU A 336 -38.97 -6.25 -29.12
N GLY A 337 -38.37 -5.08 -28.86
CA GLY A 337 -38.84 -4.12 -27.85
C GLY A 337 -38.74 -4.67 -26.42
N THR A 338 -37.71 -5.46 -26.11
CA THR A 338 -37.54 -6.15 -24.81
C THR A 338 -36.09 -6.11 -24.34
N SER A 339 -35.82 -6.30 -23.04
CA SER A 339 -34.44 -6.43 -22.58
C SER A 339 -33.80 -7.75 -23.06
N ALA A 340 -32.49 -7.72 -23.28
CA ALA A 340 -31.69 -8.89 -23.67
C ALA A 340 -31.82 -10.07 -22.67
N ALA A 341 -31.96 -9.75 -21.39
CA ALA A 341 -32.19 -10.71 -20.31
C ALA A 341 -33.63 -11.26 -20.23
N SER A 342 -34.54 -10.81 -21.11
CA SER A 342 -35.94 -11.28 -21.11
C SER A 342 -36.04 -12.75 -21.56
N LYS A 343 -36.99 -13.49 -20.99
CA LYS A 343 -37.26 -14.89 -21.40
C LYS A 343 -37.63 -15.03 -22.87
N LYS A 344 -38.13 -13.97 -23.51
CA LYS A 344 -38.42 -13.92 -24.95
C LYS A 344 -37.11 -13.87 -25.75
N ALA A 345 -36.26 -12.87 -25.48
CA ALA A 345 -34.98 -12.70 -26.17
C ALA A 345 -34.03 -13.90 -25.96
N GLN A 346 -33.94 -14.43 -24.74
CA GLN A 346 -33.11 -15.60 -24.44
C GLN A 346 -33.58 -16.88 -25.15
N ARG A 347 -34.90 -17.09 -25.28
CA ARG A 347 -35.44 -18.22 -26.05
C ARG A 347 -35.17 -18.07 -27.54
N GLU A 348 -35.36 -16.86 -28.08
CA GLU A 348 -35.09 -16.55 -29.49
C GLU A 348 -33.60 -16.74 -29.82
N TYR A 349 -32.71 -16.28 -28.93
CA TYR A 349 -31.27 -16.50 -29.03
C TYR A 349 -30.92 -18.00 -29.12
N LEU A 350 -31.42 -18.83 -28.18
CA LEU A 350 -31.16 -20.27 -28.21
C LEU A 350 -31.74 -20.94 -29.47
N GLN A 351 -32.91 -20.52 -29.94
CA GLN A 351 -33.51 -20.98 -31.20
C GLN A 351 -32.65 -20.60 -32.41
N MET A 352 -32.11 -19.39 -32.44
CA MET A 352 -31.20 -18.93 -33.50
C MET A 352 -29.89 -19.72 -33.50
N ILE A 353 -29.21 -19.89 -32.35
CA ILE A 353 -27.95 -20.67 -32.32
C ILE A 353 -28.20 -22.14 -32.74
N ALA A 354 -29.34 -22.72 -32.33
CA ALA A 354 -29.69 -24.10 -32.69
C ALA A 354 -30.01 -24.32 -34.18
N GLN A 355 -30.49 -23.30 -34.90
CA GLN A 355 -30.90 -23.44 -36.32
C GLN A 355 -29.94 -22.78 -37.32
N LEU A 356 -29.19 -21.75 -36.91
CA LEU A 356 -28.33 -20.94 -37.77
C LEU A 356 -26.83 -21.08 -37.46
N GLY A 357 -26.47 -21.67 -36.32
CA GLY A 357 -25.07 -21.84 -35.89
C GLY A 357 -24.57 -20.71 -34.97
N PRO A 358 -23.25 -20.56 -34.78
CA PRO A 358 -22.67 -19.67 -33.77
C PRO A 358 -23.02 -18.18 -33.94
N GLU A 359 -23.01 -17.45 -32.82
CA GLU A 359 -23.37 -16.03 -32.76
C GLU A 359 -22.60 -15.16 -33.78
N PHE A 360 -21.29 -15.32 -33.89
CA PHE A 360 -20.48 -14.55 -34.83
C PHE A 360 -20.75 -14.89 -36.30
N GLU A 361 -21.16 -16.13 -36.61
CA GLU A 361 -21.55 -16.47 -37.99
C GLU A 361 -22.87 -15.76 -38.34
N ILE A 362 -23.84 -15.75 -37.41
CA ILE A 362 -25.11 -15.02 -37.56
C ILE A 362 -24.88 -13.52 -37.67
N LEU A 363 -24.08 -12.92 -36.79
CA LEU A 363 -23.86 -11.47 -36.77
C LEU A 363 -23.07 -10.97 -37.99
N ARG A 364 -22.10 -11.74 -38.50
CA ARG A 364 -21.14 -11.27 -39.52
C ARG A 364 -21.39 -11.85 -40.91
N ASN A 365 -21.50 -13.18 -41.01
CA ASN A 365 -21.31 -13.91 -42.28
C ASN A 365 -22.61 -14.38 -42.94
N LEU A 366 -23.63 -14.73 -42.16
CA LEU A 366 -24.81 -15.43 -42.66
C LEU A 366 -25.72 -14.53 -43.52
N PRO A 367 -26.34 -15.03 -44.61
CA PRO A 367 -27.30 -14.25 -45.40
C PRO A 367 -28.49 -13.76 -44.56
N LEU A 368 -28.98 -12.55 -44.86
CA LEU A 368 -30.08 -11.93 -44.12
C LEU A 368 -31.41 -12.68 -44.34
N GLU A 369 -31.55 -13.35 -45.48
CA GLU A 369 -32.70 -14.17 -45.86
C GLU A 369 -32.83 -15.43 -45.00
N ASP A 370 -31.70 -16.06 -44.66
CA ASP A 370 -31.66 -17.22 -43.75
C ASP A 370 -31.98 -16.82 -42.31
N ILE A 371 -31.49 -15.66 -41.87
CA ILE A 371 -31.81 -15.05 -40.57
C ILE A 371 -33.31 -14.70 -40.50
N GLN A 372 -33.84 -14.02 -41.52
CA GLN A 372 -35.24 -13.61 -41.62
C GLN A 372 -36.19 -14.81 -41.58
N ARG A 373 -35.81 -15.96 -42.16
CA ARG A 373 -36.59 -17.20 -42.13
C ARG A 373 -36.77 -17.76 -40.72
N VAL A 374 -35.81 -17.56 -39.82
CA VAL A 374 -35.81 -18.14 -38.46
C VAL A 374 -36.24 -17.15 -37.38
N ALA A 375 -35.78 -15.90 -37.44
CA ALA A 375 -35.99 -14.88 -36.41
C ALA A 375 -36.91 -13.72 -36.85
N GLY A 376 -37.38 -13.74 -38.10
CA GLY A 376 -38.28 -12.73 -38.66
C GLY A 376 -37.61 -11.43 -39.09
N ILE A 377 -38.39 -10.59 -39.78
CA ILE A 377 -37.91 -9.37 -40.47
C ILE A 377 -37.22 -8.39 -39.52
N ARG A 378 -37.79 -8.10 -38.33
CA ARG A 378 -37.22 -7.11 -37.40
C ARG A 378 -35.81 -7.49 -36.91
N VAL A 379 -35.53 -8.77 -36.68
CA VAL A 379 -34.20 -9.23 -36.22
C VAL A 379 -33.19 -9.23 -37.37
N ALA A 380 -33.61 -9.59 -38.59
CA ALA A 380 -32.77 -9.48 -39.79
C ALA A 380 -32.41 -8.02 -40.10
N GLU A 381 -33.38 -7.10 -40.04
CA GLU A 381 -33.17 -5.65 -40.18
C GLU A 381 -32.25 -5.09 -39.07
N GLY A 382 -32.39 -5.55 -37.82
CA GLY A 382 -31.49 -5.16 -36.73
C GLY A 382 -30.04 -5.56 -36.99
N ILE A 383 -29.81 -6.78 -37.51
CA ILE A 383 -28.49 -7.26 -37.92
C ILE A 383 -27.99 -6.52 -39.17
N GLN A 384 -28.86 -6.18 -40.12
CA GLN A 384 -28.52 -5.37 -41.29
C GLN A 384 -28.03 -3.97 -40.89
N ARG A 385 -28.76 -3.28 -39.99
CA ARG A 385 -28.38 -1.96 -39.46
C ARG A 385 -27.05 -2.01 -38.73
N LEU A 386 -26.83 -3.03 -37.88
CA LEU A 386 -25.56 -3.26 -37.19
C LEU A 386 -24.40 -3.44 -38.19
N ARG A 387 -24.54 -4.35 -39.18
CA ARG A 387 -23.54 -4.58 -40.23
C ARG A 387 -23.25 -3.33 -41.10
N GLN A 388 -24.19 -2.38 -41.18
CA GLN A 388 -24.05 -1.12 -41.91
C GLN A 388 -23.62 0.06 -41.01
N GLY A 389 -23.39 -0.17 -39.71
CA GLY A 389 -23.04 0.89 -38.74
C GLY A 389 -24.18 1.90 -38.47
N GLN A 390 -25.40 1.60 -38.89
CA GLN A 390 -26.57 2.47 -38.79
C GLN A 390 -27.22 2.37 -37.41
N VAL A 391 -26.58 2.96 -36.41
CA VAL A 391 -26.99 2.85 -35.01
C VAL A 391 -27.00 4.23 -34.32
N GLU A 392 -28.03 4.51 -33.52
CA GLU A 392 -28.06 5.68 -32.62
C GLU A 392 -27.16 5.37 -31.41
N ARG A 393 -26.23 6.30 -31.10
CA ARG A 393 -25.24 6.13 -30.04
C ARG A 393 -25.50 7.12 -28.92
N ILE A 394 -25.77 6.62 -27.71
CA ILE A 394 -25.90 7.43 -26.49
C ILE A 394 -24.66 7.15 -25.63
N PRO A 395 -23.69 8.08 -25.50
CA PRO A 395 -22.41 7.80 -24.88
C PRO A 395 -22.50 7.65 -23.36
N GLY A 396 -21.81 6.61 -22.87
CA GLY A 396 -21.56 6.35 -21.46
C GLY A 396 -20.54 7.32 -20.89
N PHE A 397 -20.81 7.71 -19.65
CA PHE A 397 -20.00 8.63 -18.88
C PHE A 397 -20.09 8.25 -17.41
N ASP A 398 -19.00 8.51 -16.69
CA ASP A 398 -18.99 8.52 -15.23
C ASP A 398 -19.58 7.26 -14.52
N GLY A 399 -19.37 6.08 -15.10
CA GLY A 399 -19.81 4.81 -14.54
C GLY A 399 -21.24 4.42 -14.87
N GLU A 400 -21.90 5.16 -15.76
CA GLU A 400 -23.09 4.72 -16.48
C GLU A 400 -22.66 4.20 -17.84
N TYR A 401 -23.05 2.97 -18.18
CA TYR A 401 -22.87 2.47 -19.55
C TYR A 401 -23.67 3.35 -20.51
N GLY A 402 -23.18 3.49 -21.74
CA GLY A 402 -23.95 4.08 -22.81
C GLY A 402 -25.10 3.18 -23.26
N THR A 403 -25.68 3.47 -24.42
CA THR A 403 -26.69 2.61 -25.05
C THR A 403 -26.64 2.78 -26.56
N ILE A 404 -26.48 1.67 -27.28
CA ILE A 404 -26.68 1.60 -28.72
C ILE A 404 -28.15 1.26 -29.01
N ARG A 405 -28.75 1.95 -29.97
CA ARG A 405 -30.13 1.69 -30.43
C ARG A 405 -30.15 1.43 -31.93
N LEU A 406 -30.73 0.29 -32.30
CA LEU A 406 -30.94 -0.13 -33.70
C LEU A 406 -32.27 0.38 -34.27
N PHE A 407 -33.22 0.73 -33.40
CA PHE A 407 -34.56 1.17 -33.75
C PHE A 407 -34.98 2.34 -32.85
N SER A 408 -35.67 3.31 -33.44
CA SER A 408 -36.39 4.35 -32.71
C SER A 408 -37.62 3.78 -32.00
N GLN A 409 -38.12 4.49 -30.99
CA GLN A 409 -39.30 4.05 -30.24
C GLN A 409 -40.56 4.01 -31.13
N GLU A 410 -40.69 4.95 -32.07
CA GLU A 410 -41.80 4.98 -33.04
C GLU A 410 -41.79 3.78 -34.01
N GLU A 411 -40.62 3.29 -34.43
CA GLU A 411 -40.51 2.06 -35.25
C GLU A 411 -40.92 0.80 -34.48
N LEU A 412 -40.67 0.77 -33.16
CA LEU A 412 -41.02 -0.37 -32.33
C LEU A 412 -42.53 -0.45 -32.06
N GLU A 413 -43.15 0.69 -31.75
CA GLU A 413 -44.57 0.84 -31.40
C GLU A 413 -45.52 0.67 -32.60
N ASN A 414 -45.04 0.88 -33.84
CA ASN A 414 -45.80 0.57 -35.07
C ASN A 414 -45.93 -0.95 -35.31
N THR A 415 -46.98 -1.57 -34.79
CA THR A 415 -47.27 -3.01 -34.95
C THR A 415 -47.82 -3.38 -36.33
N GLU A 416 -47.25 -4.44 -36.90
CA GLU A 416 -47.80 -5.30 -37.96
C GLU A 416 -48.19 -4.68 -39.32
N GLY A 417 -47.19 -4.59 -40.21
CA GLY A 417 -47.26 -5.36 -41.46
C GLY A 417 -48.13 -4.84 -42.61
N GLN A 418 -48.25 -3.53 -42.85
CA GLN A 418 -49.10 -3.02 -43.95
C GLN A 418 -48.54 -1.86 -44.82
N MET A 419 -47.22 -1.82 -45.09
CA MET A 419 -46.66 -0.89 -46.10
C MET A 419 -45.89 -1.53 -47.27
N ASP A 420 -45.47 -2.80 -47.18
CA ASP A 420 -44.56 -3.40 -48.17
C ASP A 420 -45.23 -3.82 -49.50
N PHE A 421 -46.57 -3.86 -49.54
CA PHE A 421 -47.32 -4.30 -50.73
C PHE A 421 -47.25 -3.31 -51.91
N PHE A 422 -46.93 -2.03 -51.66
CA PHE A 422 -46.75 -1.02 -52.72
C PHE A 422 -45.30 -0.88 -53.20
N ALA A 423 -44.31 -1.18 -52.35
CA ALA A 423 -42.89 -1.19 -52.74
C ALA A 423 -42.62 -2.27 -53.81
N LEU A 424 -43.20 -3.47 -53.61
CA LEU A 424 -43.08 -4.61 -54.51
C LEU A 424 -43.64 -4.37 -55.93
N LEU A 425 -44.45 -3.32 -56.14
CA LEU A 425 -45.08 -2.98 -57.42
C LEU A 425 -44.38 -1.85 -58.20
N GLY A 426 -43.24 -1.34 -57.73
CA GLY A 426 -42.31 -0.53 -58.54
C GLY A 426 -42.80 0.85 -59.01
N LEU A 427 -43.91 1.36 -58.46
CA LEU A 427 -44.48 2.66 -58.84
C LEU A 427 -43.83 3.81 -58.06
N LYS A 428 -42.95 4.56 -58.73
CA LYS A 428 -42.35 5.79 -58.19
C LYS A 428 -43.42 6.86 -57.93
N SER A 429 -43.39 7.47 -56.75
CA SER A 429 -44.09 8.73 -56.44
C SER A 429 -43.09 9.85 -56.16
N ALA A 430 -43.46 11.08 -56.47
CA ALA A 430 -42.65 12.29 -56.37
C ALA A 430 -43.17 13.21 -55.24
N PRO A 431 -42.36 14.11 -54.67
CA PRO A 431 -42.66 14.75 -53.38
C PRO A 431 -43.80 15.77 -53.47
N ARG A 432 -44.46 16.01 -52.32
CA ARG A 432 -45.38 17.13 -52.12
C ARG A 432 -45.16 17.83 -50.78
N SER A 433 -45.23 19.16 -50.83
CA SER A 433 -45.09 20.09 -49.71
C SER A 433 -46.34 20.12 -48.80
N PRO A 434 -46.20 20.49 -47.52
CA PRO A 434 -47.30 20.53 -46.56
C PRO A 434 -48.19 21.78 -46.71
N GLY A 435 -49.46 21.67 -46.30
CA GLY A 435 -50.29 22.86 -46.05
C GLY A 435 -51.79 22.64 -45.93
N ARG A 436 -52.33 22.84 -44.71
CA ARG A 436 -53.73 23.21 -44.37
C ARG A 436 -54.86 22.23 -44.80
N GLU A 437 -56.03 22.21 -44.16
CA GLU A 437 -56.55 22.87 -42.95
C GLU A 437 -57.65 21.99 -42.34
N LEU A 438 -57.92 22.08 -41.03
CA LEU A 438 -59.27 21.87 -40.49
C LEU A 438 -59.43 22.59 -39.14
N ARG A 439 -60.66 23.00 -38.79
CA ARG A 439 -60.93 24.00 -37.75
C ARG A 439 -62.05 23.60 -36.77
N LYS A 440 -61.74 23.81 -35.48
CA LYS A 440 -62.62 24.28 -34.39
C LYS A 440 -63.77 23.39 -33.86
N GLY A 441 -63.61 23.05 -32.58
CA GLY A 441 -64.68 22.86 -31.57
C GLY A 441 -64.03 22.61 -30.20
N LYS A 442 -63.61 23.63 -29.43
CA LYS A 442 -64.39 24.32 -28.37
C LYS A 442 -64.91 23.36 -27.27
N ILE A 443 -64.74 23.58 -25.96
CA ILE A 443 -64.12 24.66 -25.14
C ILE A 443 -64.07 24.18 -23.64
N GLU A 444 -63.40 24.72 -22.60
CA GLU A 444 -62.57 25.92 -22.25
C GLU A 444 -61.35 25.40 -21.38
N GLY A 445 -60.54 26.10 -20.55
CA GLY A 445 -60.50 27.53 -20.18
C GLY A 445 -59.58 28.02 -19.02
N ALA A 446 -58.58 27.30 -18.50
CA ALA A 446 -57.64 27.81 -17.46
C ALA A 446 -56.25 27.13 -17.59
N GLU A 447 -55.13 27.76 -17.99
CA GLU A 447 -54.36 28.90 -17.39
C GLU A 447 -53.49 28.47 -16.19
N VAL A 448 -52.21 28.85 -16.05
CA VAL A 448 -51.57 30.15 -16.37
C VAL A 448 -50.22 30.04 -17.14
N SER A 449 -50.15 30.73 -18.28
CA SER A 449 -49.03 31.53 -18.84
C SER A 449 -47.57 31.27 -18.42
N ARG A 450 -46.72 30.91 -19.41
CA ARG A 450 -45.37 31.50 -19.59
C ARG A 450 -45.47 32.76 -20.46
N ASN A 451 -44.47 33.65 -20.38
CA ASN A 451 -44.31 34.76 -21.31
C ASN A 451 -42.90 34.73 -21.91
N GLU A 452 -42.79 34.91 -23.23
CA GLU A 452 -41.52 34.95 -23.98
C GLU A 452 -41.17 36.40 -24.36
N GLY A 453 -39.93 36.64 -24.79
CA GLY A 453 -39.45 37.94 -25.27
C GLY A 453 -38.44 37.77 -26.40
N GLU A 454 -38.59 38.56 -27.46
CA GLU A 454 -37.94 38.33 -28.76
C GLU A 454 -36.52 38.92 -28.88
N PHE A 455 -35.72 38.35 -29.79
CA PHE A 455 -34.44 38.92 -30.24
C PHE A 455 -34.63 40.00 -31.32
N PRO A 456 -33.82 41.08 -31.30
CA PRO A 456 -33.57 41.91 -32.48
C PRO A 456 -32.10 41.85 -32.96
N LYS A 457 -31.93 41.34 -34.19
CA LYS A 457 -31.00 41.71 -35.28
C LYS A 457 -29.57 42.24 -35.03
N GLU A 458 -28.67 41.81 -35.92
CA GLU A 458 -27.33 42.35 -36.17
C GLU A 458 -27.34 43.72 -36.87
N GLU A 459 -26.29 44.53 -36.65
CA GLU A 459 -25.83 45.60 -37.54
C GLU A 459 -24.29 45.81 -37.36
N SER A 460 -23.64 46.66 -38.16
CA SER A 460 -22.29 46.35 -38.70
C SER A 460 -21.15 47.38 -38.48
N LEU A 461 -19.88 46.88 -38.44
CA LEU A 461 -18.60 47.55 -38.78
C LEU A 461 -18.09 48.70 -37.87
N PRO A 462 -16.81 49.19 -37.95
CA PRO A 462 -15.60 48.70 -38.67
C PRO A 462 -14.34 48.56 -37.75
N GLU A 463 -13.14 48.69 -38.32
CA GLU A 463 -11.79 48.52 -37.74
C GLU A 463 -11.13 49.80 -37.12
N GLU A 464 -9.87 49.66 -36.70
CA GLU A 464 -8.77 50.66 -36.54
C GLU A 464 -8.45 51.35 -35.19
N ALA A 465 -7.17 51.77 -35.14
CA ALA A 465 -6.49 52.75 -34.29
C ALA A 465 -5.99 52.35 -32.87
N ALA A 466 -4.68 52.49 -32.67
CA ALA A 466 -3.99 52.48 -31.37
C ALA A 466 -3.45 53.88 -31.03
N VAL A 467 -3.39 54.24 -29.74
CA VAL A 467 -2.71 55.45 -29.24
C VAL A 467 -2.05 55.17 -27.87
N THR A 468 -0.93 55.85 -27.60
CA THR A 468 -0.02 55.68 -26.46
C THR A 468 -0.21 56.70 -25.33
N ALA A 469 0.12 56.31 -24.09
CA ALA A 469 0.68 57.13 -23.00
C ALA A 469 1.17 56.14 -21.90
N GLU A 470 2.46 55.95 -21.62
CA GLU A 470 3.51 56.85 -21.08
C GLU A 470 3.40 57.14 -19.57
N ALA A 471 4.56 57.15 -18.90
CA ALA A 471 4.76 57.00 -17.46
C ALA A 471 4.79 58.36 -16.69
N PRO A 472 5.26 58.37 -15.42
CA PRO A 472 6.71 58.49 -15.23
C PRO A 472 7.32 57.52 -14.20
N GLU A 473 8.65 57.41 -14.27
CA GLU A 473 9.52 56.61 -13.39
C GLU A 473 10.00 57.42 -12.16
N GLU A 474 10.61 56.76 -11.17
CA GLU A 474 11.98 57.13 -10.72
C GLU A 474 12.70 55.98 -9.97
N ALA A 475 14.03 56.03 -9.98
CA ALA A 475 15.00 54.96 -9.68
C ALA A 475 14.92 54.32 -8.26
N ALA A 476 15.30 53.06 -7.97
CA ALA A 476 16.10 51.99 -8.61
C ALA A 476 17.65 52.05 -8.51
N VAL A 477 18.24 51.20 -7.65
CA VAL A 477 19.63 50.67 -7.72
C VAL A 477 19.63 49.29 -7.03
N THR A 478 19.39 48.16 -7.70
CA THR A 478 20.33 47.30 -8.48
C THR A 478 21.57 46.78 -7.74
N ILE A 479 21.59 45.46 -7.50
CA ILE A 479 22.77 44.60 -7.76
C ILE A 479 22.26 43.46 -8.66
N GLU A 480 23.07 43.04 -9.62
CA GLU A 480 22.65 42.23 -10.77
C GLU A 480 22.74 40.71 -10.53
N ALA A 481 22.20 39.95 -11.47
CA ALA A 481 22.00 38.50 -11.39
C ALA A 481 23.29 37.68 -11.51
N LEU A 482 23.26 36.50 -10.89
CA LEU A 482 23.80 35.28 -11.48
C LEU A 482 22.71 34.21 -11.39
N GLU A 483 22.05 33.92 -12.51
CA GLU A 483 21.22 32.72 -12.67
C GLU A 483 22.11 31.59 -13.20
N GLU A 484 22.33 30.54 -12.42
CA GLU A 484 22.70 29.23 -12.94
C GLU A 484 22.42 28.12 -11.89
N ASP A 485 22.27 26.89 -12.38
CA ASP A 485 22.08 25.63 -11.64
C ASP A 485 20.85 25.52 -10.72
N SER A 486 19.68 25.27 -11.32
CA SER A 486 18.43 24.91 -10.62
C SER A 486 18.44 23.45 -10.12
N SER A 487 19.44 23.07 -9.33
CA SER A 487 19.46 21.80 -8.59
C SER A 487 18.93 21.99 -7.15
N ALA A 488 18.39 20.93 -6.53
CA ALA A 488 17.46 21.04 -5.41
C ALA A 488 18.05 21.62 -4.10
N SER A 489 18.02 22.94 -3.93
CA SER A 489 18.47 23.62 -2.72
C SER A 489 17.62 23.25 -1.50
N ALA A 490 18.25 22.75 -0.44
CA ALA A 490 17.55 22.44 0.81
C ALA A 490 16.95 23.72 1.44
N PRO A 491 15.73 23.66 2.01
CA PRO A 491 15.12 24.84 2.63
C PRO A 491 15.95 25.32 3.83
N LEU A 492 16.07 26.64 4.00
CA LEU A 492 16.85 27.28 5.07
C LEU A 492 16.42 26.81 6.48
N LEU A 493 17.28 27.08 7.46
CA LEU A 493 16.91 27.03 8.88
C LEU A 493 16.06 28.27 9.22
N ASN A 494 15.03 28.09 10.07
CA ASN A 494 14.32 29.25 10.63
C ASN A 494 15.14 29.94 11.74
N ALA A 495 14.68 31.10 12.22
CA ALA A 495 15.43 31.93 13.17
C ALA A 495 15.79 31.19 14.48
N GLU A 496 14.86 30.45 15.08
CA GLU A 496 15.14 29.67 16.30
C GLU A 496 16.05 28.46 16.04
N GLN A 497 15.90 27.76 14.90
CA GLN A 497 16.81 26.70 14.48
C GLN A 497 18.23 27.24 14.26
N HIS A 498 18.37 28.37 13.56
CA HIS A 498 19.66 29.02 13.31
C HIS A 498 20.32 29.48 14.61
N ARG A 499 19.56 30.06 15.56
CA ARG A 499 20.07 30.41 16.90
C ARG A 499 20.60 29.17 17.64
N ALA A 500 19.86 28.05 17.62
CA ALA A 500 20.30 26.81 18.25
C ALA A 500 21.55 26.22 17.59
N VAL A 501 21.64 26.26 16.25
CA VAL A 501 22.81 25.79 15.51
C VAL A 501 24.05 26.63 15.81
N CYS A 502 23.92 27.97 15.86
CA CYS A 502 25.07 28.87 15.97
C CYS A 502 25.50 29.24 17.41
N SER A 503 24.69 28.95 18.43
CA SER A 503 24.96 29.39 19.82
C SER A 503 26.35 28.96 20.34
N LEU A 504 26.96 29.81 21.16
CA LEU A 504 28.23 29.58 21.84
C LEU A 504 28.05 29.31 23.34
N ALA A 505 26.82 29.07 23.81
CA ALA A 505 26.56 28.66 25.19
C ALA A 505 27.17 27.26 25.46
N PRO A 506 27.84 27.04 26.60
CA PRO A 506 28.44 25.74 26.93
C PRO A 506 27.38 24.67 27.25
N TYR A 507 26.23 25.09 27.78
CA TYR A 507 25.07 24.25 28.00
C TYR A 507 23.89 24.85 27.23
N LEU A 508 23.34 24.10 26.28
CA LEU A 508 22.18 24.50 25.48
C LEU A 508 21.12 23.38 25.49
N ALA A 509 19.90 23.74 25.90
CA ALA A 509 18.71 22.91 25.77
C ALA A 509 17.77 23.47 24.71
N VAL A 510 17.28 22.60 23.83
CA VAL A 510 16.35 22.93 22.74
C VAL A 510 15.04 22.16 22.93
N LYS A 511 13.99 22.86 23.40
CA LYS A 511 12.63 22.33 23.48
C LYS A 511 11.99 22.38 22.09
N ALA A 512 11.77 21.21 21.49
CA ALA A 512 11.48 21.07 20.07
C ALA A 512 10.35 20.07 19.83
N GLY A 513 9.13 20.58 19.68
CA GLY A 513 7.91 19.77 19.48
C GLY A 513 7.96 18.86 18.25
N PRO A 514 6.97 17.96 18.08
CA PRO A 514 6.92 17.06 16.93
C PRO A 514 6.88 17.88 15.63
N GLY A 515 7.58 17.41 14.60
CA GLY A 515 7.66 18.09 13.31
C GLY A 515 8.47 19.40 13.27
N THR A 516 9.05 19.87 14.37
CA THR A 516 9.84 21.12 14.40
C THR A 516 11.26 21.03 13.82
N GLY A 517 11.67 19.83 13.38
CA GLY A 517 12.97 19.59 12.75
C GLY A 517 14.11 19.32 13.73
N LYS A 518 13.88 18.59 14.84
CA LYS A 518 14.91 18.13 15.80
C LYS A 518 16.18 17.61 15.09
N THR A 519 16.04 16.55 14.32
CA THR A 519 17.15 15.89 13.59
C THR A 519 17.83 16.83 12.60
N LYS A 520 17.09 17.72 11.91
CA LYS A 520 17.68 18.74 11.01
C LYS A 520 18.56 19.72 11.79
N THR A 521 18.09 20.17 12.94
CA THR A 521 18.79 21.12 13.84
C THR A 521 20.06 20.46 14.40
N LEU A 522 19.98 19.20 14.83
CA LEU A 522 21.10 18.43 15.37
C LEU A 522 22.17 18.16 14.29
N VAL A 523 21.78 17.69 13.11
CA VAL A 523 22.70 17.53 11.95
C VAL A 523 23.36 18.86 11.58
N SER A 524 22.59 19.95 11.52
CA SER A 524 23.13 21.28 11.20
C SER A 524 24.09 21.81 12.29
N ARG A 525 23.86 21.48 13.57
CA ARG A 525 24.79 21.77 14.67
C ARG A 525 26.11 21.03 14.49
N ILE A 526 26.08 19.76 14.09
CA ILE A 526 27.29 18.97 13.79
C ILE A 526 28.04 19.57 12.60
N GLN A 527 27.35 19.95 11.51
CA GLN A 527 27.96 20.66 10.38
C GLN A 527 28.63 21.97 10.82
N TYR A 528 27.97 22.78 11.65
CA TYR A 528 28.52 24.04 12.19
C TYR A 528 29.76 23.82 13.07
N LEU A 529 29.77 22.79 13.92
CA LEU A 529 30.95 22.43 14.72
C LEU A 529 32.15 22.07 13.81
N LEU A 530 31.92 21.24 12.79
CA LEU A 530 32.97 20.79 11.86
C LEU A 530 33.47 21.92 10.94
N GLN A 531 32.55 22.60 10.24
CA GLN A 531 32.87 23.53 9.15
C GLN A 531 33.16 24.96 9.63
N ASN A 532 32.37 25.49 10.56
CA ASN A 532 32.50 26.88 11.00
C ASN A 532 33.39 27.04 12.23
N ARG A 533 33.44 26.03 13.12
CA ARG A 533 34.29 26.04 14.32
C ARG A 533 35.55 25.17 14.23
N GLY A 534 35.72 24.39 13.16
CA GLY A 534 36.93 23.60 12.91
C GLY A 534 37.18 22.48 13.92
N ILE A 535 36.12 21.99 14.58
CA ILE A 535 36.20 20.90 15.56
C ILE A 535 36.49 19.59 14.84
N LYS A 536 37.28 18.70 15.45
CA LYS A 536 37.61 17.40 14.84
C LYS A 536 36.44 16.42 14.99
N PRO A 537 36.17 15.55 13.99
CA PRO A 537 35.12 14.52 14.09
C PRO A 537 35.21 13.67 15.37
N GLY A 538 36.42 13.20 15.70
CA GLY A 538 36.71 12.42 16.92
C GLY A 538 36.65 13.19 18.24
N GLU A 539 36.22 14.46 18.25
CA GLU A 539 35.89 15.23 19.48
C GLU A 539 34.36 15.37 19.69
N ILE A 540 33.54 14.83 18.79
CA ILE A 540 32.09 14.97 18.77
C ILE A 540 31.42 13.61 19.02
N THR A 541 30.58 13.54 20.05
CA THR A 541 29.69 12.41 20.33
C THR A 541 28.24 12.82 20.16
N ALA A 542 27.45 12.04 19.42
CA ALA A 542 26.00 12.24 19.27
C ALA A 542 25.22 11.00 19.73
N VAL A 543 24.40 11.15 20.77
CA VAL A 543 23.63 10.08 21.40
C VAL A 543 22.19 10.09 20.90
N THR A 544 21.70 8.93 20.48
CA THR A 544 20.31 8.71 20.03
C THR A 544 19.60 7.65 20.88
N PHE A 545 18.26 7.65 20.87
CA PHE A 545 17.47 6.64 21.59
C PHE A 545 17.39 5.29 20.86
N THR A 546 17.46 5.27 19.52
CA THR A 546 17.38 4.05 18.70
C THR A 546 18.56 3.89 17.75
N ASN A 547 18.80 2.65 17.30
CA ASN A 547 19.86 2.36 16.33
C ASN A 547 19.49 2.88 14.93
N GLN A 548 18.22 2.79 14.53
CA GLN A 548 17.72 3.42 13.30
C GLN A 548 18.01 4.93 13.28
N ALA A 549 17.80 5.66 14.38
CA ALA A 549 18.07 7.10 14.45
C ALA A 549 19.57 7.42 14.33
N ALA A 550 20.46 6.58 14.90
CA ALA A 550 21.90 6.72 14.72
C ALA A 550 22.32 6.49 13.25
N ALA A 551 21.75 5.48 12.59
CA ALA A 551 22.03 5.19 11.18
C ALA A 551 21.55 6.32 10.26
N GLU A 552 20.32 6.79 10.45
CA GLU A 552 19.74 7.92 9.69
C GLU A 552 20.53 9.22 9.91
N MET A 553 20.99 9.49 11.13
CA MET A 553 21.83 10.64 11.45
C MET A 553 23.19 10.57 10.74
N ARG A 554 23.87 9.41 10.78
CA ARG A 554 25.13 9.19 10.03
C ARG A 554 24.94 9.39 8.53
N GLU A 555 23.83 8.91 7.96
CA GLU A 555 23.53 9.09 6.54
C GLU A 555 23.29 10.57 6.19
N ARG A 556 22.40 11.25 6.92
CA ARG A 556 22.11 12.69 6.72
C ARG A 556 23.37 13.55 6.79
N ILE A 557 24.27 13.27 7.74
CA ILE A 557 25.58 13.94 7.85
C ILE A 557 26.48 13.61 6.66
N SER A 558 26.55 12.34 6.24
CA SER A 558 27.39 11.90 5.11
C SER A 558 26.93 12.50 3.78
N GLN A 559 25.62 12.64 3.57
CA GLN A 559 25.02 13.35 2.44
C GLN A 559 25.35 14.86 2.50
N ALA A 560 25.06 15.52 3.63
CA ALA A 560 25.19 16.97 3.78
C ALA A 560 26.64 17.49 3.88
N LEU A 561 27.63 16.61 4.03
CA LEU A 561 29.07 16.93 3.97
C LEU A 561 29.76 16.39 2.70
N GLY A 562 29.07 15.62 1.85
CA GLY A 562 29.62 15.01 0.63
C GLY A 562 30.72 13.96 0.85
N GLN A 563 31.06 13.61 2.10
CA GLN A 563 32.21 12.77 2.44
C GLN A 563 31.79 11.56 3.30
N LYS A 564 31.61 10.40 2.63
CA LYS A 564 31.23 9.12 3.27
C LYS A 564 32.21 8.59 4.34
N GLN A 565 33.42 9.15 4.44
CA GLN A 565 34.41 8.77 5.45
C GLN A 565 34.17 9.47 6.79
N LEU A 566 33.80 10.76 6.81
CA LEU A 566 33.62 11.53 8.06
C LEU A 566 32.54 10.93 8.98
N GLY A 567 31.48 10.36 8.40
CA GLY A 567 30.42 9.67 9.15
C GLY A 567 30.86 8.40 9.91
N ARG A 568 32.11 7.95 9.73
CA ARG A 568 32.74 6.87 10.50
C ARG A 568 33.72 7.37 11.58
N GLU A 569 34.14 8.63 11.50
CA GLU A 569 35.03 9.26 12.51
C GLU A 569 34.26 9.94 13.65
N LEU A 570 32.98 10.25 13.42
CA LEU A 570 32.03 10.78 14.41
C LEU A 570 31.50 9.66 15.33
N GLN A 571 31.52 9.86 16.65
CA GLN A 571 30.98 8.88 17.60
C GLN A 571 29.46 9.03 17.73
N ILE A 572 28.71 8.44 16.80
CA ILE A 572 27.24 8.45 16.79
C ILE A 572 26.70 7.07 17.22
N GLY A 573 25.74 7.02 18.16
CA GLY A 573 25.14 5.76 18.61
C GLY A 573 24.15 5.88 19.76
N THR A 574 23.61 4.75 20.21
CA THR A 574 22.81 4.67 21.45
C THR A 574 23.71 4.64 22.68
N PHE A 575 23.17 4.97 23.87
CA PHE A 575 23.91 4.85 25.14
C PHE A 575 24.56 3.47 25.30
N HIS A 576 23.80 2.40 25.12
CA HIS A 576 24.31 1.03 25.23
C HIS A 576 25.38 0.72 24.18
N GLY A 577 25.21 1.15 22.92
CA GLY A 577 26.22 0.95 21.86
C GLY A 577 27.52 1.72 22.11
N ILE A 578 27.42 2.94 22.64
CA ILE A 578 28.58 3.76 23.02
C ILE A 578 29.33 3.13 24.21
N CYS A 579 28.60 2.69 25.25
CA CYS A 579 29.18 1.98 26.40
C CYS A 579 29.80 0.63 26.02
N LEU A 580 29.13 -0.17 25.21
CA LEU A 580 29.63 -1.45 24.69
C LEU A 580 30.96 -1.28 23.95
N ASN A 581 31.05 -0.30 23.06
CA ASN A 581 32.29 0.00 22.36
C ASN A 581 33.37 0.55 23.30
N PHE A 582 33.02 1.47 24.21
CA PHE A 582 33.95 2.00 25.20
C PHE A 582 34.59 0.91 26.08
N LEU A 583 33.77 -0.02 26.61
CA LEU A 583 34.22 -1.12 27.47
C LEU A 583 35.09 -2.11 26.70
N ARG A 584 34.70 -2.48 25.47
CA ARG A 584 35.53 -3.30 24.56
C ARG A 584 36.86 -2.62 24.24
N GLU A 585 36.87 -1.31 24.00
CA GLU A 585 38.12 -0.54 23.81
C GLU A 585 38.98 -0.46 25.08
N GLN A 586 38.40 -0.49 26.29
CA GLN A 586 39.17 -0.61 27.52
C GLN A 586 39.82 -2.00 27.65
N GLY A 587 39.32 -3.01 26.94
CA GLY A 587 39.81 -4.39 26.97
C GLY A 587 39.02 -5.30 27.91
N GLU A 588 37.81 -4.90 28.30
CA GLU A 588 36.91 -5.75 29.08
C GLU A 588 36.48 -6.98 28.27
N GLN A 589 36.48 -8.15 28.93
CA GLN A 589 35.98 -9.41 28.37
C GLN A 589 34.72 -9.83 29.13
N PHE A 590 33.60 -9.86 28.44
CA PHE A 590 32.28 -10.21 28.98
C PHE A 590 31.37 -10.75 27.88
N THR A 591 30.38 -11.55 28.27
CA THR A 591 29.31 -12.01 27.37
C THR A 591 28.03 -11.21 27.67
N LEU A 592 27.38 -10.70 26.62
CA LEU A 592 26.14 -9.93 26.76
C LEU A 592 24.94 -10.88 26.93
N LEU A 593 24.26 -10.77 28.07
CA LEU A 593 23.22 -11.68 28.53
C LEU A 593 21.92 -11.52 27.73
N GLY A 594 21.50 -12.59 27.03
CA GLY A 594 20.24 -12.62 26.29
C GLY A 594 19.00 -12.59 27.19
N GLU A 595 17.85 -12.12 26.68
CA GLU A 595 16.60 -11.98 27.47
C GLU A 595 16.14 -13.32 28.10
N GLY A 596 16.17 -14.42 27.35
CA GLY A 596 15.87 -15.77 27.86
C GLY A 596 16.93 -16.30 28.84
N GLN A 597 18.21 -15.98 28.63
CA GLN A 597 19.31 -16.33 29.53
C GLN A 597 19.15 -15.60 30.88
N ALA A 598 18.92 -14.28 30.85
CA ALA A 598 18.64 -13.44 32.01
C ALA A 598 17.43 -13.95 32.79
N ARG A 599 16.38 -14.37 32.07
CA ARG A 599 15.15 -14.89 32.68
C ARG A 599 15.40 -16.19 33.45
N LYS A 600 16.11 -17.17 32.86
CA LYS A 600 16.48 -18.39 33.59
C LYS A 600 17.38 -18.11 34.78
N LEU A 601 18.33 -17.18 34.66
CA LEU A 601 19.23 -16.81 35.75
C LEU A 601 18.48 -16.13 36.91
N ALA A 602 17.43 -15.35 36.61
CA ALA A 602 16.50 -14.81 37.58
C ALA A 602 15.64 -15.90 38.24
N GLU A 603 15.12 -16.86 37.47
CA GLU A 603 14.36 -18.01 37.98
C GLU A 603 15.22 -18.90 38.91
N GLU A 604 16.49 -19.17 38.57
CA GLU A 604 17.47 -19.81 39.46
C GLU A 604 17.66 -19.03 40.78
N ALA A 605 17.81 -17.70 40.73
CA ALA A 605 18.02 -16.86 41.93
C ALA A 605 16.77 -16.73 42.81
N LEU A 606 15.57 -16.74 42.22
CA LEU A 606 14.28 -16.73 42.95
C LEU A 606 14.06 -18.06 43.69
N LEU A 607 14.37 -19.19 43.04
CA LEU A 607 14.22 -20.52 43.61
C LEU A 607 15.11 -20.74 44.85
N GLU A 608 16.36 -20.27 44.81
CA GLU A 608 17.29 -20.37 45.94
C GLU A 608 16.80 -19.63 47.20
N GLN A 609 15.99 -18.59 47.04
CA GLN A 609 15.35 -17.85 48.15
C GLN A 609 13.96 -18.39 48.51
N GLY A 610 13.47 -19.42 47.83
CA GLY A 610 12.11 -19.95 47.99
C GLY A 610 11.03 -18.93 47.63
N LEU A 611 11.20 -18.25 46.49
CA LEU A 611 10.24 -17.31 45.90
C LEU A 611 9.56 -17.92 44.66
N SER A 612 8.61 -17.19 44.05
CA SER A 612 7.92 -17.64 42.84
C SER A 612 8.83 -17.58 41.61
N GLU A 613 8.67 -18.51 40.67
CA GLU A 613 9.43 -18.59 39.39
C GLU A 613 9.00 -17.52 38.36
N ASN A 614 8.77 -16.27 38.80
CA ASN A 614 8.34 -15.18 37.91
C ASN A 614 9.54 -14.31 37.47
N GLY A 615 10.46 -14.92 36.71
CA GLY A 615 11.69 -14.26 36.25
C GLY A 615 11.43 -12.96 35.48
N ARG A 616 10.36 -12.90 34.67
CA ARG A 616 10.02 -11.69 33.88
C ARG A 616 9.72 -10.48 34.77
N LYS A 617 8.86 -10.63 35.80
CA LYS A 617 8.57 -9.53 36.74
C LYS A 617 9.74 -9.19 37.65
N PHE A 618 10.57 -10.19 38.01
CA PHE A 618 11.79 -9.93 38.76
C PHE A 618 12.77 -9.08 37.95
N LEU A 619 13.06 -9.43 36.68
CA LEU A 619 13.93 -8.63 35.82
C LEU A 619 13.41 -7.19 35.60
N GLU A 620 12.09 -7.01 35.49
CA GLU A 620 11.46 -5.69 35.45
C GLU A 620 11.77 -4.87 36.71
N ALA A 621 11.70 -5.48 37.90
CA ALA A 621 12.16 -4.85 39.15
C ALA A 621 13.67 -4.60 39.18
N VAL A 622 14.51 -5.55 38.72
CA VAL A 622 15.97 -5.38 38.66
C VAL A 622 16.34 -4.19 37.77
N SER A 623 15.76 -4.07 36.58
CA SER A 623 16.08 -2.98 35.67
C SER A 623 15.57 -1.62 36.14
N LEU A 624 14.43 -1.57 36.85
CA LEU A 624 13.97 -0.35 37.53
C LEU A 624 14.90 0.07 38.68
N ILE A 625 15.44 -0.87 39.45
CA ILE A 625 16.46 -0.59 40.48
C ILE A 625 17.74 -0.07 39.82
N ASN A 626 18.24 -0.78 38.81
CA ASN A 626 19.47 -0.42 38.11
C ASN A 626 19.34 0.95 37.43
N SER A 627 18.20 1.25 36.80
CA SER A 627 17.88 2.55 36.20
C SER A 627 17.73 3.69 37.21
N GLY A 628 17.63 3.41 38.52
CA GLY A 628 17.48 4.42 39.57
C GLY A 628 16.05 4.93 39.78
N ALA A 629 15.04 4.10 39.53
CA ALA A 629 13.62 4.47 39.68
C ALA A 629 13.21 4.69 41.15
N GLU A 630 12.05 5.33 41.37
CA GLU A 630 11.54 5.62 42.71
C GLU A 630 11.23 4.37 43.54
N ALA A 631 11.63 4.39 44.82
CA ALA A 631 11.54 3.25 45.74
C ALA A 631 10.11 2.70 45.92
N GLY A 632 9.07 3.53 45.79
CA GLY A 632 7.67 3.10 45.90
C GLY A 632 7.26 2.11 44.80
N ARG A 633 7.63 2.39 43.55
CA ARG A 633 7.34 1.52 42.38
C ARG A 633 8.11 0.21 42.47
N ILE A 634 9.35 0.26 42.95
CA ILE A 634 10.19 -0.92 43.20
C ILE A 634 9.55 -1.82 44.28
N GLN A 635 9.04 -1.24 45.38
CA GLN A 635 8.34 -1.99 46.43
C GLN A 635 7.04 -2.65 45.93
N GLU A 636 6.27 -1.98 45.09
CA GLU A 636 5.03 -2.52 44.53
C GLU A 636 5.29 -3.77 43.66
N ILE A 637 6.24 -3.70 42.73
CA ILE A 637 6.57 -4.83 41.85
C ILE A 637 7.17 -5.98 42.66
N PHE A 638 8.02 -5.71 43.67
CA PHE A 638 8.55 -6.78 44.52
C PHE A 638 7.46 -7.47 45.35
N ARG A 639 6.49 -6.74 45.92
CA ARG A 639 5.34 -7.37 46.60
C ARG A 639 4.58 -8.31 45.66
N ASP A 640 4.47 -7.95 44.39
CA ASP A 640 3.81 -8.73 43.34
C ASP A 640 4.63 -9.95 42.84
N VAL A 641 5.94 -10.02 43.15
CA VAL A 641 6.85 -11.15 42.87
C VAL A 641 7.02 -12.09 44.09
N THR A 642 7.14 -11.52 45.29
CA THR A 642 7.35 -12.27 46.55
C THR A 642 6.04 -12.68 47.22
N GLY A 643 4.90 -12.12 46.80
CA GLY A 643 3.59 -12.28 47.44
C GLY A 643 3.51 -11.74 48.87
N THR A 644 4.52 -10.99 49.33
CA THR A 644 4.72 -10.65 50.74
C THR A 644 5.47 -9.32 50.93
N ASP A 645 5.29 -8.68 52.08
CA ASP A 645 5.98 -7.43 52.42
C ASP A 645 7.47 -7.61 52.84
N PHE A 646 8.09 -8.78 52.65
CA PHE A 646 9.47 -9.07 53.06
C PHE A 646 10.50 -8.52 52.05
N PRO A 647 11.18 -7.38 52.31
CA PRO A 647 12.10 -6.78 51.33
C PRO A 647 13.45 -7.51 51.32
N GLU A 648 13.78 -8.17 52.43
CA GLU A 648 15.05 -8.89 52.62
C GLU A 648 15.18 -10.09 51.66
N LYS A 649 14.11 -10.83 51.41
CA LYS A 649 14.11 -11.92 50.41
C LYS A 649 14.26 -11.41 48.98
N ALA A 650 13.57 -10.33 48.64
CA ALA A 650 13.72 -9.68 47.33
C ALA A 650 15.16 -9.19 47.11
N ARG A 651 15.76 -8.60 48.15
CA ARG A 651 17.15 -8.16 48.17
C ARG A 651 18.13 -9.34 48.06
N ALA A 652 17.94 -10.41 48.80
CA ALA A 652 18.77 -11.61 48.72
C ALA A 652 18.71 -12.27 47.32
N ALA A 653 17.55 -12.25 46.66
CA ALA A 653 17.43 -12.71 45.28
C ALA A 653 18.14 -11.78 44.28
N LEU A 654 18.09 -10.46 44.48
CA LEU A 654 18.86 -9.48 43.69
C LEU A 654 20.38 -9.65 43.87
N GLU A 655 20.84 -9.87 45.10
CA GLU A 655 22.24 -10.09 45.43
C GLU A 655 22.72 -11.44 44.83
N ALA A 656 21.97 -12.53 45.00
CA ALA A 656 22.26 -13.82 44.36
C ALA A 656 22.25 -13.75 42.81
N TYR A 657 21.34 -12.99 42.20
CA TYR A 657 21.31 -12.77 40.75
C TYR A 657 22.57 -12.04 40.26
N ARG A 658 23.04 -11.02 41.00
CA ARG A 658 24.27 -10.28 40.70
C ARG A 658 25.52 -11.15 40.89
N GLU A 659 25.61 -11.91 41.98
CA GLU A 659 26.70 -12.88 42.20
C GLU A 659 26.76 -13.93 41.08
N LYS A 660 25.62 -14.49 40.67
CA LYS A 660 25.54 -15.46 39.55
C LYS A 660 25.99 -14.87 38.22
N LYS A 661 25.74 -13.58 37.96
CA LYS A 661 26.23 -12.87 36.77
C LYS A 661 27.74 -12.68 36.82
N GLU A 662 28.26 -12.16 37.92
CA GLU A 662 29.68 -11.87 38.13
C GLU A 662 30.54 -13.15 38.08
N GLN A 663 30.14 -14.21 38.77
CA GLN A 663 30.81 -15.52 38.75
C GLN A 663 30.87 -16.18 37.36
N ARG A 664 30.03 -15.75 36.41
CA ARG A 664 29.93 -16.29 35.04
C ARG A 664 30.44 -15.31 33.96
N GLY A 665 30.87 -14.09 34.31
CA GLY A 665 31.30 -13.07 33.34
C GLY A 665 30.17 -12.52 32.46
N LEU A 666 28.93 -12.55 32.95
CA LEU A 666 27.72 -12.21 32.19
C LEU A 666 27.24 -10.79 32.52
N TRP A 667 27.18 -9.91 31.53
CA TRP A 667 26.68 -8.52 31.69
C TRP A 667 25.36 -8.34 30.94
N ASP A 668 24.40 -7.62 31.54
CA ASP A 668 23.17 -7.17 30.87
C ASP A 668 23.28 -5.73 30.34
N PHE A 669 22.19 -5.19 29.79
CA PHE A 669 22.16 -3.84 29.23
C PHE A 669 22.38 -2.73 30.26
N ASP A 670 21.92 -2.91 31.50
CA ASP A 670 22.10 -1.91 32.56
C ASP A 670 23.55 -1.91 33.06
N ASP A 671 24.17 -3.10 33.14
CA ASP A 671 25.59 -3.22 33.50
C ASP A 671 26.50 -2.45 32.55
N LEU A 672 26.18 -2.40 31.24
CA LEU A 672 26.97 -1.61 30.26
C LEU A 672 27.07 -0.14 30.68
N LEU A 673 25.98 0.43 31.21
CA LEU A 673 25.96 1.81 31.70
C LEU A 673 26.69 1.92 33.04
N LEU A 674 26.38 1.03 33.99
CA LEU A 674 26.93 1.05 35.34
C LEU A 674 28.45 0.83 35.36
N LYS A 675 28.96 -0.20 34.65
CA LYS A 675 30.40 -0.49 34.53
C LYS A 675 31.17 0.60 33.79
N THR A 676 30.53 1.30 32.83
CA THR A 676 31.13 2.49 32.20
C THR A 676 31.30 3.63 33.21
N ILE A 677 30.29 3.89 34.04
CA ILE A 677 30.36 4.92 35.10
C ILE A 677 31.43 4.56 36.13
N GLU A 678 31.39 3.34 36.66
CA GLU A 678 32.33 2.78 37.64
C GLU A 678 33.78 2.93 37.15
N LYS A 679 34.08 2.44 35.95
CA LYS A 679 35.44 2.44 35.39
C LYS A 679 36.00 3.84 35.14
N ILE A 680 35.15 4.81 34.78
CA ILE A 680 35.53 6.22 34.63
C ILE A 680 35.72 6.89 35.99
N GLN A 681 34.84 6.63 36.96
CA GLN A 681 34.92 7.23 38.31
C GLN A 681 36.12 6.72 39.12
N GLU A 682 36.52 5.46 38.94
CA GLU A 682 37.72 4.89 39.54
C GLU A 682 39.04 5.26 38.82
N GLY A 683 38.97 6.04 37.73
CA GLY A 683 40.16 6.46 36.97
C GLY A 683 40.86 5.33 36.20
N GLN A 684 40.15 4.24 35.91
CA GLN A 684 40.69 3.06 35.20
C GLN A 684 40.57 3.15 33.66
N ALA A 685 40.03 4.24 33.12
CA ALA A 685 39.89 4.44 31.68
C ALA A 685 41.22 4.86 31.03
N LYS A 686 41.53 4.33 29.85
CA LYS A 686 42.76 4.64 29.08
C LYS A 686 42.80 6.10 28.66
N GLU A 687 43.93 6.77 28.85
CA GLU A 687 44.13 8.19 28.49
C GLU A 687 43.68 8.53 27.06
N GLY A 688 43.03 9.67 26.88
CA GLY A 688 42.55 10.15 25.58
C GLY A 688 41.09 9.84 25.29
N TRP A 689 40.43 9.00 26.11
CA TRP A 689 39.00 8.71 26.01
C TRP A 689 38.14 9.98 26.15
N GLU A 690 38.56 10.89 27.01
CA GLU A 690 37.84 12.10 27.40
C GLU A 690 37.58 13.03 26.20
N ARG A 691 38.49 13.01 25.22
CA ARG A 691 38.47 13.90 24.05
C ARG A 691 37.23 13.68 23.19
N ARG A 692 36.71 12.45 23.12
CA ARG A 692 35.54 12.09 22.30
C ARG A 692 34.23 12.71 22.79
N PHE A 693 34.18 13.04 24.08
CA PHE A 693 33.00 13.58 24.76
C PHE A 693 33.08 15.11 24.94
N ARG A 694 34.04 15.77 24.27
CA ARG A 694 34.25 17.22 24.36
C ARG A 694 33.03 18.02 23.87
N TYR A 695 32.41 17.56 22.80
CA TYR A 695 31.15 18.09 22.27
C TYR A 695 30.10 16.97 22.31
N LEU A 696 29.21 17.02 23.30
CA LEU A 696 28.18 16.02 23.51
C LEU A 696 26.82 16.53 23.00
N LEU A 697 26.26 15.86 22.00
CA LEU A 697 24.90 16.08 21.51
C LEU A 697 24.00 14.93 21.94
N VAL A 698 22.79 15.24 22.41
CA VAL A 698 21.84 14.25 22.92
C VAL A 698 20.45 14.52 22.34
N ASP A 699 19.96 13.59 21.52
CA ASP A 699 18.58 13.62 20.98
C ASP A 699 17.60 12.91 21.92
N GLU A 700 16.31 13.22 21.76
CA GLU A 700 15.19 12.68 22.56
C GLU A 700 15.42 12.75 24.08
N PHE A 701 15.98 13.88 24.56
CA PHE A 701 16.44 14.09 25.94
C PHE A 701 15.41 13.78 27.05
N GLN A 702 14.11 13.79 26.74
CA GLN A 702 13.06 13.44 27.70
C GLN A 702 13.01 11.96 28.09
N ASP A 703 13.48 11.04 27.25
CA ASP A 703 13.36 9.59 27.50
C ASP A 703 14.51 9.03 28.37
N ILE A 704 15.32 9.92 28.93
CA ILE A 704 16.59 9.61 29.62
C ILE A 704 16.32 9.21 31.07
N ASN A 705 16.81 8.03 31.45
CA ASN A 705 16.70 7.55 32.83
C ASN A 705 17.79 8.16 33.76
N PRO A 706 17.65 8.08 35.10
CA PRO A 706 18.62 8.63 36.05
C PRO A 706 20.09 8.20 35.82
N VAL A 707 20.35 6.95 35.41
CA VAL A 707 21.71 6.47 35.12
C VAL A 707 22.29 7.08 33.84
N GLN A 708 21.50 7.18 32.77
CA GLN A 708 21.91 7.86 31.54
C GLN A 708 22.16 9.36 31.79
N ARG A 709 21.38 10.00 32.67
CA ARG A 709 21.62 11.37 33.15
C ARG A 709 22.91 11.50 33.97
N GLN A 710 23.22 10.53 34.85
CA GLN A 710 24.51 10.46 35.54
C GLN A 710 25.69 10.29 34.56
N LEU A 711 25.53 9.45 33.54
CA LEU A 711 26.51 9.23 32.50
C LEU A 711 26.76 10.49 31.65
N ILE A 712 25.70 11.23 31.29
CA ILE A 712 25.83 12.56 30.64
C ILE A 712 26.62 13.52 31.52
N ARG A 713 26.29 13.65 32.82
CA ARG A 713 27.04 14.52 33.74
C ARG A 713 28.51 14.15 33.81
N LEU A 714 28.82 12.86 33.85
CA LEU A 714 30.18 12.33 33.90
C LEU A 714 30.96 12.63 32.61
N TRP A 715 30.34 12.46 31.44
CA TRP A 715 30.91 12.88 30.17
C TRP A 715 31.11 14.40 30.10
N CYS A 716 30.12 15.19 30.55
CA CYS A 716 30.20 16.65 30.60
C CYS A 716 31.23 17.19 31.61
N SER A 717 31.60 16.44 32.66
CA SER A 717 32.62 16.88 33.62
C SER A 717 34.06 16.79 33.08
N TYR A 718 34.27 16.04 32.00
CA TYR A 718 35.53 16.01 31.25
C TYR A 718 35.43 16.69 29.87
N GLY A 719 34.21 16.87 29.36
CA GLY A 719 33.92 17.59 28.13
C GLY A 719 33.84 19.12 28.29
N GLY A 720 33.37 19.81 27.25
CA GLY A 720 33.28 21.28 27.22
C GLY A 720 31.94 21.86 26.79
N GLU A 721 31.16 21.16 25.96
CA GLU A 721 29.84 21.64 25.50
C GLU A 721 28.78 20.52 25.46
N LEU A 722 27.57 20.83 25.94
CA LEU A 722 26.38 19.97 25.89
C LEU A 722 25.28 20.62 25.04
N PHE A 723 24.77 19.88 24.06
CA PHE A 723 23.59 20.20 23.27
C PHE A 723 22.50 19.15 23.50
N ALA A 724 21.50 19.47 24.31
CA ALA A 724 20.35 18.61 24.57
C ALA A 724 19.13 19.04 23.74
N ILE A 725 18.49 18.12 23.02
CA ILE A 725 17.28 18.40 22.24
C ILE A 725 16.20 17.33 22.49
N GLY A 726 14.94 17.76 22.53
CA GLY A 726 13.82 16.87 22.85
C GLY A 726 12.51 17.61 23.11
N ASP A 727 11.52 16.88 23.59
CA ASP A 727 10.16 17.36 23.85
C ASP A 727 9.52 16.62 25.03
N ALA A 728 9.30 17.33 26.13
CA ALA A 728 8.66 16.79 27.33
C ALA A 728 7.27 16.19 27.06
N ASP A 729 6.51 16.75 26.11
CA ASP A 729 5.17 16.25 25.75
C ASP A 729 5.23 14.94 24.93
N GLN A 730 6.41 14.49 24.48
CA GLN A 730 6.64 13.19 23.87
C GLN A 730 7.30 12.17 24.82
N SER A 731 7.45 12.46 26.12
CA SER A 731 8.03 11.52 27.11
C SER A 731 7.11 10.32 27.33
N ILE A 732 7.45 9.15 26.77
CA ILE A 732 6.57 7.95 26.75
C ILE A 732 7.25 6.65 27.22
N TYR A 733 8.40 6.78 27.89
CA TYR A 733 9.10 5.65 28.52
C TYR A 733 9.23 5.85 30.04
N GLY A 734 8.21 6.43 30.68
CA GLY A 734 8.15 6.61 32.14
C GLY A 734 8.12 5.26 32.88
N PHE A 735 7.67 4.20 32.21
CA PHE A 735 7.85 2.81 32.66
C PHE A 735 9.30 2.29 32.63
N ARG A 736 10.24 3.01 31.99
CA ARG A 736 11.70 2.77 32.02
C ARG A 736 12.47 3.85 32.81
N GLY A 737 11.76 4.68 33.58
CA GLY A 737 12.35 5.76 34.37
C GLY A 737 12.63 7.07 33.62
N ALA A 738 12.05 7.28 32.43
CA ALA A 738 12.06 8.58 31.76
C ALA A 738 11.28 9.64 32.54
N ASP A 739 11.60 10.93 32.31
CA ASP A 739 11.17 12.03 33.16
C ASP A 739 10.69 13.24 32.32
N ALA A 740 9.41 13.58 32.42
CA ALA A 740 8.84 14.72 31.69
C ALA A 740 9.40 16.08 32.16
N ASP A 741 9.90 16.17 33.40
CA ASP A 741 10.48 17.40 33.95
C ASP A 741 12.00 17.53 33.67
N CYS A 742 12.57 16.61 32.87
CA CYS A 742 13.97 16.55 32.44
C CYS A 742 14.62 17.91 32.15
N PHE A 743 13.95 18.80 31.41
CA PHE A 743 14.50 20.11 31.02
C PHE A 743 14.57 21.13 32.16
N GLU A 744 13.62 21.11 33.11
CA GLU A 744 13.71 21.98 34.29
C GLU A 744 14.77 21.43 35.25
N LYS A 745 14.80 20.10 35.42
CA LYS A 745 15.81 19.38 36.21
C LYS A 745 17.24 19.50 35.63
N LEU A 746 17.41 19.73 34.33
CA LEU A 746 18.69 20.08 33.70
C LEU A 746 19.08 21.54 33.96
N LYS A 747 18.10 22.45 34.03
CA LYS A 747 18.30 23.87 34.35
C LYS A 747 18.65 24.09 35.82
N GLU A 748 18.19 23.22 36.71
CA GLU A 748 18.61 23.17 38.11
C GLU A 748 20.08 22.74 38.28
N GLU A 749 20.60 21.90 37.38
CA GLU A 749 22.02 21.49 37.37
C GLU A 749 22.95 22.56 36.79
N TYR A 750 22.51 23.21 35.71
CA TYR A 750 23.29 24.16 34.94
C TYR A 750 22.58 25.52 34.91
N PRO A 751 22.81 26.42 35.90
CA PRO A 751 22.13 27.71 35.96
C PRO A 751 22.34 28.60 34.72
N ASP A 752 23.48 28.45 34.04
CA ASP A 752 23.85 29.16 32.82
C ASP A 752 23.33 28.50 31.52
N LEU A 753 22.43 27.51 31.64
CA LEU A 753 21.81 26.81 30.51
C LEU A 753 21.00 27.76 29.61
N GLU A 754 21.41 27.94 28.35
CA GLU A 754 20.56 28.58 27.35
C GLU A 754 19.38 27.65 27.02
N LEU A 755 18.17 28.19 27.01
CA LEU A 755 16.96 27.47 26.63
C LEU A 755 16.33 28.09 25.37
N ILE A 756 16.26 27.32 24.28
CA ILE A 756 15.64 27.70 23.01
C ILE A 756 14.39 26.85 22.79
N GLN A 757 13.32 27.43 22.23
CA GLN A 757 12.09 26.72 21.91
C GLN A 757 11.76 26.83 20.41
N LEU A 758 11.64 25.69 19.72
CA LEU A 758 11.17 25.63 18.34
C LEU A 758 9.64 25.55 18.30
N LYS A 759 9.00 26.35 17.44
CA LYS A 759 7.54 26.57 17.41
C LYS A 759 6.90 26.11 16.09
N GLU A 760 7.58 26.33 14.98
CA GLU A 760 7.09 26.02 13.65
C GLU A 760 7.24 24.52 13.34
N ASN A 761 6.14 23.84 13.02
CA ASN A 761 6.05 22.44 12.62
C ASN A 761 5.95 22.35 11.09
N TYR A 762 6.80 21.51 10.49
CA TYR A 762 6.92 21.32 9.03
C TYR A 762 6.34 19.97 8.56
N ARG A 763 5.76 19.19 9.48
CA ARG A 763 5.33 17.79 9.31
C ARG A 763 3.84 17.66 9.01
N SER A 764 3.01 18.30 9.81
CA SER A 764 1.57 18.04 9.96
C SER A 764 0.73 19.26 9.55
N THR A 765 -0.49 19.04 9.06
CA THR A 765 -1.42 20.11 8.67
C THR A 765 -1.99 20.83 9.91
N PRO A 766 -2.56 22.05 9.77
CA PRO A 766 -3.14 22.81 10.88
C PRO A 766 -4.15 22.00 11.71
N GLU A 767 -5.01 21.22 11.07
CA GLU A 767 -6.09 20.48 11.74
C GLU A 767 -5.53 19.40 12.67
N ILE A 768 -4.47 18.71 12.24
CA ILE A 768 -3.76 17.70 13.03
C ILE A 768 -3.03 18.37 14.19
N VAL A 769 -2.36 19.50 13.94
CA VAL A 769 -1.57 20.25 14.94
C VAL A 769 -2.46 20.85 16.03
N ASP A 770 -3.53 21.56 15.66
CA ASP A 770 -4.47 22.18 16.60
C ASP A 770 -5.20 21.13 17.45
N THR A 771 -5.65 20.03 16.83
CA THR A 771 -6.33 18.94 17.55
C THR A 771 -5.38 18.25 18.53
N ALA A 772 -4.13 17.98 18.13
CA ALA A 772 -3.13 17.38 19.01
C ALA A 772 -2.71 18.33 20.15
N GLN A 773 -2.58 19.64 19.89
CA GLN A 773 -2.32 20.65 20.91
C GLN A 773 -3.47 20.75 21.92
N THR A 774 -4.73 20.60 21.48
CA THR A 774 -5.91 20.65 22.34
C THR A 774 -5.96 19.47 23.31
N VAL A 775 -5.66 18.26 22.84
CA VAL A 775 -5.49 17.08 23.70
C VAL A 775 -4.40 17.32 24.73
N ILE A 776 -3.14 17.55 24.30
CA ILE A 776 -2.01 17.62 25.23
C ILE A 776 -2.07 18.80 26.22
N ALA A 777 -2.84 19.86 25.93
CA ALA A 777 -3.08 20.96 26.86
C ALA A 777 -3.78 20.53 28.17
N HIS A 778 -4.42 19.36 28.22
CA HIS A 778 -4.98 18.78 29.45
C HIS A 778 -3.90 18.25 30.41
N ASN A 779 -2.66 18.02 29.94
CA ASN A 779 -1.52 17.78 30.83
C ASN A 779 -1.00 19.11 31.42
N PRO A 780 -0.55 19.14 32.70
CA PRO A 780 0.06 20.33 33.27
C PRO A 780 1.31 20.77 32.48
N GLY A 781 1.68 22.05 32.60
CA GLY A 781 2.84 22.63 31.93
C GLY A 781 2.58 24.04 31.37
N PRO A 782 3.59 24.66 30.74
CA PRO A 782 3.42 25.92 30.01
C PRO A 782 2.52 25.75 28.78
N LYS A 783 1.99 26.85 28.23
CA LYS A 783 1.15 26.79 27.03
C LYS A 783 1.96 26.25 25.83
N ARG A 784 1.49 25.16 25.24
CA ARG A 784 2.07 24.58 24.02
C ARG A 784 1.81 25.53 22.84
N LEU A 785 2.89 26.00 22.21
CA LEU A 785 2.86 26.94 21.09
C LEU A 785 3.55 26.30 19.87
N LEU A 786 2.92 25.26 19.33
CA LEU A 786 3.21 24.77 17.99
C LEU A 786 2.42 25.60 16.96
N ARG A 787 2.90 25.64 15.72
CA ARG A 787 2.25 26.27 14.56
C ARG A 787 2.50 25.41 13.32
N ALA A 788 1.48 25.13 12.52
CA ALA A 788 1.64 24.38 11.28
C ALA A 788 2.16 25.30 10.16
N ASN A 789 3.32 24.97 9.59
CA ASN A 789 3.89 25.59 8.39
C ASN A 789 3.61 24.71 7.15
N ARG A 790 2.34 24.32 7.00
CA ARG A 790 1.77 23.53 5.90
C ARG A 790 0.38 24.10 5.56
N PRO A 791 -0.08 23.99 4.31
CA PRO A 791 -1.45 24.37 3.95
C PRO A 791 -2.49 23.54 4.71
N GLY A 792 -3.72 24.05 4.75
CA GLY A 792 -4.89 23.32 5.29
C GLY A 792 -5.04 21.93 4.68
N GLY A 793 -5.40 20.97 5.51
CA GLY A 793 -5.52 19.56 5.18
C GLY A 793 -6.97 19.09 5.08
N VAL A 794 -7.20 17.83 5.47
CA VAL A 794 -8.54 17.31 5.75
C VAL A 794 -8.75 17.27 7.27
N PRO A 795 -10.00 17.44 7.76
CA PRO A 795 -10.32 17.23 9.16
C PRO A 795 -9.86 15.89 9.71
N VAL A 796 -9.47 15.88 10.99
CA VAL A 796 -9.22 14.66 11.76
C VAL A 796 -10.53 13.88 11.86
N ARG A 797 -10.50 12.56 11.60
CA ARG A 797 -11.72 11.75 11.53
C ARG A 797 -11.79 10.77 12.68
N VAL A 798 -12.89 10.80 13.44
CA VAL A 798 -13.17 9.83 14.51
C VAL A 798 -14.28 8.90 14.03
N VAL A 799 -13.96 7.62 13.86
CA VAL A 799 -14.87 6.61 13.28
C VAL A 799 -15.26 5.58 14.32
N GLN A 800 -16.55 5.52 14.66
CA GLN A 800 -17.09 4.53 15.59
C GLN A 800 -17.60 3.29 14.85
N ALA A 801 -17.21 2.10 15.32
CA ALA A 801 -17.64 0.80 14.81
C ALA A 801 -18.42 0.01 15.88
N LYS A 802 -19.43 -0.75 15.45
CA LYS A 802 -20.30 -1.55 16.36
C LYS A 802 -19.60 -2.75 17.00
N SER A 803 -18.45 -3.18 16.48
CA SER A 803 -17.62 -4.25 17.01
C SER A 803 -16.20 -4.14 16.49
N SER A 804 -15.22 -4.76 17.16
CA SER A 804 -13.82 -4.71 16.74
C SER A 804 -13.55 -5.45 15.43
N LEU A 805 -14.40 -6.41 15.04
CA LEU A 805 -14.39 -6.98 13.68
C LEU A 805 -14.91 -5.99 12.64
N GLY A 806 -15.95 -5.21 12.97
CA GLY A 806 -16.40 -4.08 12.15
C GLY A 806 -15.33 -3.01 12.02
N GLU A 807 -14.56 -2.75 13.09
CA GLU A 807 -13.43 -1.82 13.10
C GLU A 807 -12.29 -2.30 12.19
N ALA A 808 -11.86 -3.56 12.32
CA ALA A 808 -10.83 -4.15 11.45
C ALA A 808 -11.25 -4.19 9.97
N ILE A 809 -12.52 -4.52 9.67
CA ILE A 809 -13.07 -4.47 8.31
C ILE A 809 -13.15 -3.04 7.79
N PHE A 810 -13.49 -2.06 8.63
CA PHE A 810 -13.48 -0.65 8.25
C PHE A 810 -12.06 -0.21 7.91
N VAL A 811 -11.06 -0.47 8.76
CA VAL A 811 -9.67 -0.07 8.51
C VAL A 811 -9.11 -0.70 7.23
N ALA A 812 -9.36 -1.99 6.98
CA ALA A 812 -8.93 -2.65 5.74
C ALA A 812 -9.58 -2.01 4.48
N LYS A 813 -10.88 -1.68 4.53
CA LYS A 813 -11.57 -0.99 3.43
C LYS A 813 -11.16 0.46 3.27
N GLU A 814 -10.84 1.13 4.38
CA GLU A 814 -10.37 2.51 4.37
C GLU A 814 -8.95 2.62 3.82
N ILE A 815 -8.08 1.64 4.09
CA ILE A 815 -6.79 1.47 3.43
C ILE A 815 -6.98 1.31 1.92
N ASN A 816 -7.90 0.44 1.48
CA ASN A 816 -8.21 0.28 0.04
C ASN A 816 -8.71 1.60 -0.57
N ARG A 817 -9.52 2.37 0.16
CA ARG A 817 -10.01 3.69 -0.27
C ARG A 817 -8.93 4.76 -0.34
N LEU A 818 -7.98 4.76 0.61
CA LEU A 818 -6.81 5.63 0.59
C LEU A 818 -5.87 5.26 -0.56
N ALA A 819 -5.74 3.96 -0.87
CA ALA A 819 -5.10 3.46 -2.07
C ALA A 819 -5.92 3.73 -3.36
N GLY A 820 -7.09 4.38 -3.28
CA GLY A 820 -7.93 4.76 -4.43
C GLY A 820 -8.61 3.57 -5.11
N GLY A 821 -9.07 2.60 -4.32
CA GLY A 821 -9.79 1.39 -4.72
C GLY A 821 -8.85 0.23 -5.05
N ILE A 822 -9.24 -0.99 -4.67
CA ILE A 822 -8.56 -2.23 -5.10
C ILE A 822 -9.20 -2.77 -6.39
N GLY A 823 -10.52 -2.64 -6.56
CA GLY A 823 -11.20 -2.91 -7.84
C GLY A 823 -11.71 -1.64 -8.53
N MET A 824 -11.86 -1.70 -9.85
CA MET A 824 -12.46 -0.63 -10.68
C MET A 824 -13.71 0.00 -10.04
N LEU A 825 -14.71 -0.82 -9.66
CA LEU A 825 -15.97 -0.37 -9.06
C LEU A 825 -15.82 0.42 -7.74
N GLU A 826 -14.71 0.23 -7.02
CA GLU A 826 -14.40 0.97 -5.78
C GLU A 826 -13.69 2.29 -6.13
N ALA A 827 -12.65 2.23 -6.97
CA ALA A 827 -11.90 3.39 -7.44
C ALA A 827 -12.79 4.47 -8.09
N HIS A 828 -13.82 4.05 -8.83
CA HIS A 828 -14.81 4.95 -9.40
C HIS A 828 -15.67 5.64 -8.32
N ARG A 829 -16.12 4.95 -7.26
CA ARG A 829 -16.86 5.63 -6.16
C ARG A 829 -16.02 6.72 -5.48
N GLU A 830 -14.71 6.56 -5.52
CA GLU A 830 -13.75 7.38 -4.76
C GLU A 830 -13.20 8.57 -5.55
N ALA A 831 -13.32 8.58 -6.88
CA ALA A 831 -13.32 9.85 -7.65
C ALA A 831 -14.42 10.80 -7.16
N TRP A 832 -15.59 10.25 -6.79
CA TRP A 832 -16.82 10.99 -6.48
C TRP A 832 -17.00 11.47 -5.05
N GLU A 833 -16.11 11.06 -4.16
CA GLU A 833 -16.03 11.50 -2.77
C GLU A 833 -14.80 12.37 -2.49
N ARG A 834 -13.95 12.62 -3.49
CA ARG A 834 -12.72 13.41 -3.36
C ARG A 834 -12.97 14.91 -3.22
N HIS A 835 -13.37 15.31 -2.00
CA HIS A 835 -13.02 16.62 -1.44
C HIS A 835 -11.49 16.70 -1.28
N GLY A 836 -10.77 17.01 -2.36
CA GLY A 836 -9.34 17.33 -2.37
C GLY A 836 -8.33 16.19 -2.07
N ARG A 837 -8.78 15.00 -1.66
CA ARG A 837 -7.88 13.92 -1.21
C ARG A 837 -7.03 13.34 -2.33
N LYS A 838 -5.77 13.03 -2.01
CA LYS A 838 -4.80 12.35 -2.89
C LYS A 838 -4.89 10.83 -2.72
N ILE A 839 -4.67 10.10 -3.82
CA ILE A 839 -4.42 8.65 -3.79
C ILE A 839 -3.08 8.40 -3.09
N ARG A 840 -2.99 7.32 -2.32
CA ARG A 840 -1.81 6.89 -1.53
C ARG A 840 -1.25 5.58 -2.06
N SER A 841 0.03 5.33 -1.83
CA SER A 841 0.56 3.96 -1.90
C SER A 841 0.36 3.25 -0.56
N PHE A 842 0.55 1.93 -0.51
CA PHE A 842 0.44 1.22 0.77
C PHE A 842 1.51 1.69 1.78
N GLY A 843 2.72 2.05 1.34
CA GLY A 843 3.78 2.61 2.19
C GLY A 843 3.50 4.01 2.75
N ASP A 844 2.50 4.74 2.25
CA ASP A 844 2.08 6.03 2.83
C ASP A 844 1.23 5.89 4.11
N ILE A 845 0.79 4.68 4.42
CA ILE A 845 -0.25 4.42 5.42
C ILE A 845 0.36 3.62 6.59
N ALA A 846 0.26 4.18 7.79
CA ALA A 846 0.55 3.46 9.03
C ALA A 846 -0.71 3.24 9.88
N VAL A 847 -0.78 2.08 10.54
CA VAL A 847 -1.80 1.77 11.55
C VAL A 847 -1.12 1.58 12.90
N LEU A 848 -1.45 2.46 13.85
CA LEU A 848 -0.84 2.51 15.18
C LEU A 848 -1.83 2.00 16.23
N TYR A 849 -1.36 1.17 17.15
CA TYR A 849 -2.17 0.57 18.22
C TYR A 849 -1.43 0.57 19.56
N ARG A 850 -2.12 0.36 20.69
CA ARG A 850 -1.50 0.37 22.02
C ARG A 850 -0.73 -0.92 22.34
N THR A 851 -1.18 -2.06 21.80
CA THR A 851 -0.60 -3.40 22.02
C THR A 851 -0.66 -4.28 20.76
N HIS A 852 0.34 -5.13 20.53
CA HIS A 852 0.37 -6.04 19.36
C HIS A 852 -0.84 -6.99 19.27
N ARG A 853 -1.45 -7.37 20.40
CA ARG A 853 -2.66 -8.21 20.43
C ARG A 853 -3.84 -7.60 19.67
N GLN A 854 -3.92 -6.27 19.55
CA GLN A 854 -4.93 -5.61 18.72
C GLN A 854 -4.74 -5.93 17.22
N ALA A 855 -3.49 -6.06 16.78
CA ALA A 855 -3.14 -6.24 15.37
C ALA A 855 -3.65 -7.55 14.78
N GLU A 856 -3.76 -8.64 15.56
CA GLU A 856 -4.12 -9.96 15.04
C GLU A 856 -5.41 -10.00 14.20
N LEU A 857 -6.41 -9.21 14.59
CA LEU A 857 -7.71 -9.17 13.90
C LEU A 857 -7.61 -8.32 12.63
N LEU A 858 -6.85 -7.22 12.69
CA LEU A 858 -6.52 -6.38 11.55
C LEU A 858 -5.69 -7.17 10.52
N GLU A 859 -4.63 -7.85 10.93
CA GLU A 859 -3.81 -8.73 10.08
C GLU A 859 -4.67 -9.74 9.31
N LYS A 860 -5.64 -10.39 9.97
CA LYS A 860 -6.59 -11.32 9.33
C LYS A 860 -7.47 -10.63 8.29
N CYS A 861 -7.90 -9.39 8.53
CA CYS A 861 -8.64 -8.58 7.54
C CYS A 861 -7.75 -8.12 6.37
N LEU A 862 -6.51 -7.67 6.63
CA LEU A 862 -5.58 -7.24 5.58
C LEU A 862 -5.21 -8.39 4.64
N LYS A 863 -4.85 -9.56 5.18
CA LYS A 863 -4.60 -10.78 4.37
C LYS A 863 -5.81 -11.16 3.51
N LYS A 864 -7.03 -11.02 4.03
CA LYS A 864 -8.27 -11.36 3.32
C LYS A 864 -8.59 -10.39 2.18
N GLU A 865 -8.31 -9.10 2.36
CA GLU A 865 -8.51 -8.08 1.31
C GLU A 865 -7.34 -7.99 0.31
N GLY A 866 -6.30 -8.83 0.46
CA GLY A 866 -5.12 -8.86 -0.42
C GLY A 866 -4.07 -7.78 -0.13
N ILE A 867 -4.21 -7.04 0.97
CA ILE A 867 -3.40 -5.84 1.25
C ILE A 867 -1.99 -6.24 1.72
N PRO A 868 -0.90 -5.74 1.08
CA PRO A 868 0.46 -5.95 1.55
C PRO A 868 0.71 -5.13 2.83
N TYR A 869 1.27 -5.76 3.86
CA TYR A 869 1.57 -5.09 5.12
C TYR A 869 2.82 -5.64 5.82
N LEU A 870 3.40 -4.80 6.65
CA LEU A 870 4.60 -5.02 7.47
C LEU A 870 4.24 -4.76 8.93
N VAL A 871 4.71 -5.60 9.85
CA VAL A 871 4.58 -5.37 11.30
C VAL A 871 5.94 -4.97 11.86
N ALA A 872 6.01 -3.84 12.55
CA ALA A 872 7.19 -3.38 13.28
C ALA A 872 6.94 -3.43 14.80
N GLY A 873 7.91 -3.94 15.55
CA GLY A 873 7.83 -4.16 17.00
C GLY A 873 8.49 -5.46 17.47
N ARG A 874 8.74 -5.55 18.78
CA ARG A 874 9.22 -6.77 19.47
C ARG A 874 8.02 -7.54 20.03
N GLU A 875 7.48 -8.46 19.24
CA GLU A 875 6.29 -9.25 19.61
C GLU A 875 6.59 -10.40 20.58
N ASP A 876 5.59 -10.80 21.40
CA ASP A 876 5.72 -11.88 22.38
C ASP A 876 6.13 -13.25 21.79
N PHE A 877 5.93 -13.49 20.49
CA PHE A 877 6.36 -14.75 19.85
C PHE A 877 7.88 -14.99 19.92
N LEU A 878 8.67 -13.93 20.09
CA LEU A 878 10.11 -14.03 20.28
C LEU A 878 10.48 -14.72 21.61
N GLN A 879 9.56 -14.76 22.57
CA GLN A 879 9.73 -15.42 23.88
C GLN A 879 9.37 -16.91 23.86
N GLU A 880 8.87 -17.44 22.74
CA GLU A 880 8.48 -18.85 22.63
C GLU A 880 9.71 -19.78 22.73
N PRO A 881 9.63 -20.92 23.44
CA PRO A 881 10.79 -21.79 23.69
C PRO A 881 11.53 -22.25 22.42
N ALA A 882 10.80 -22.56 21.35
CA ALA A 882 11.39 -22.95 20.07
C ALA A 882 12.16 -21.81 19.38
N VAL A 883 11.69 -20.56 19.54
CA VAL A 883 12.36 -19.37 18.98
C VAL A 883 13.60 -19.03 19.80
N GLN A 884 13.48 -18.95 21.13
CA GLN A 884 14.62 -18.72 22.02
C GLN A 884 15.69 -19.79 21.81
N GLY A 885 15.36 -21.08 21.92
CA GLY A 885 16.32 -22.17 21.74
C GLY A 885 16.99 -22.16 20.36
N SER A 886 16.28 -21.78 19.30
CA SER A 886 16.88 -21.60 17.97
C SER A 886 17.88 -20.43 17.93
N LEU A 887 17.52 -19.27 18.49
CA LEU A 887 18.39 -18.08 18.50
C LEU A 887 19.67 -18.30 19.32
N GLU A 888 19.58 -18.99 20.46
CA GLU A 888 20.75 -19.35 21.27
C GLU A 888 21.66 -20.35 20.52
N PHE A 889 21.10 -21.32 19.78
CA PHE A 889 21.90 -22.18 18.90
C PHE A 889 22.60 -21.39 17.79
N PHE A 890 21.95 -20.37 17.24
CA PHE A 890 22.54 -19.54 16.19
C PHE A 890 23.69 -18.65 16.72
N ARG A 891 23.59 -18.12 17.94
CA ARG A 891 24.72 -17.45 18.63
C ARG A 891 25.89 -18.39 18.92
N PHE A 892 25.60 -19.65 19.22
CA PHE A 892 26.66 -20.66 19.35
C PHE A 892 27.37 -20.89 18.01
N LEU A 893 26.64 -20.96 16.88
CA LEU A 893 27.24 -21.10 15.55
C LEU A 893 28.07 -19.87 15.13
N GLU A 894 27.70 -18.67 15.56
CA GLU A 894 28.46 -17.43 15.31
C GLU A 894 29.89 -17.49 15.91
N GLN A 895 30.09 -18.29 16.95
CA GLN A 895 31.35 -18.48 17.68
C GLN A 895 32.14 -19.74 17.24
N VAL A 896 31.62 -20.52 16.29
CA VAL A 896 32.28 -21.73 15.76
C VAL A 896 32.83 -21.43 14.37
N ASP A 897 34.11 -21.73 14.13
CA ASP A 897 34.74 -21.43 12.83
C ASP A 897 34.37 -22.42 11.72
N GLU A 898 34.57 -22.02 10.46
CA GLU A 898 33.91 -22.60 9.28
C GLU A 898 34.14 -24.10 9.04
N ASP A 899 35.26 -24.65 9.50
CA ASP A 899 35.62 -26.06 9.31
C ASP A 899 34.99 -26.99 10.37
N GLY A 900 34.34 -26.46 11.42
CA GLY A 900 33.68 -27.27 12.46
C GLY A 900 34.63 -28.22 13.22
N GLY A 901 35.92 -27.87 13.30
CA GLY A 901 37.00 -28.76 13.68
C GLY A 901 36.89 -29.34 15.10
N ARG A 902 37.09 -30.66 15.22
CA ARG A 902 36.97 -31.41 16.49
C ARG A 902 37.94 -30.97 17.60
N GLU A 903 39.04 -30.29 17.25
CA GLU A 903 40.04 -29.83 18.22
C GLU A 903 39.75 -28.43 18.79
N GLU A 904 39.05 -27.56 18.03
CA GLU A 904 38.69 -26.20 18.48
C GLU A 904 37.33 -26.13 19.20
N MET A 905 36.55 -27.22 19.19
CA MET A 905 35.39 -27.40 20.07
C MET A 905 35.73 -27.41 21.59
N ALA A 906 36.96 -27.07 21.98
CA ALA A 906 37.35 -26.80 23.37
C ALA A 906 36.48 -25.72 24.06
N GLY A 907 35.89 -24.79 23.30
CA GLY A 907 34.96 -23.76 23.79
C GLY A 907 33.68 -24.28 24.49
N PHE A 908 33.36 -25.58 24.39
CA PHE A 908 32.27 -26.26 25.12
C PHE A 908 32.38 -26.18 26.67
N LYS A 909 33.44 -25.59 27.23
CA LYS A 909 33.55 -25.28 28.66
C LYS A 909 32.85 -23.99 29.06
N GLU A 910 32.92 -22.95 28.24
CA GLU A 910 32.42 -21.61 28.57
C GLU A 910 30.96 -21.44 28.11
N LEU A 911 30.62 -21.94 26.92
CA LEU A 911 29.30 -21.80 26.29
C LEU A 911 28.21 -22.75 26.84
N ARG A 912 28.37 -23.23 28.08
CA ARG A 912 27.51 -24.27 28.66
C ARG A 912 26.07 -23.86 28.91
N GLU A 913 25.84 -22.62 29.32
CA GLU A 913 24.50 -22.16 29.68
C GLU A 913 23.63 -21.88 28.44
N GLU A 914 24.21 -21.38 27.35
CA GLU A 914 23.50 -21.18 26.07
C GLU A 914 23.04 -22.53 25.49
N LEU A 915 23.94 -23.51 25.50
CA LEU A 915 23.68 -24.86 25.03
C LEU A 915 22.73 -25.66 25.95
N LYS A 916 22.79 -25.44 27.27
CA LYS A 916 21.81 -25.95 28.26
C LYS A 916 20.42 -25.36 28.00
N LEU A 917 20.33 -24.03 27.83
CA LEU A 917 19.08 -23.35 27.47
C LEU A 917 18.51 -23.92 26.17
N CYS A 918 19.33 -24.11 25.14
CA CYS A 918 18.93 -24.73 23.88
C CYS A 918 18.46 -26.19 24.05
N ALA A 919 19.20 -27.04 24.76
CA ALA A 919 18.82 -28.43 25.02
C ALA A 919 17.45 -28.54 25.72
N GLU A 920 17.23 -27.71 26.73
CA GLU A 920 16.02 -27.73 27.57
C GLU A 920 14.80 -27.11 26.88
N THR A 921 14.96 -26.14 25.97
CA THR A 921 13.83 -25.42 25.33
C THR A 921 13.49 -25.91 23.92
N LEU A 922 14.50 -26.23 23.11
CA LEU A 922 14.32 -26.65 21.72
C LEU A 922 14.08 -28.16 21.62
N TRP A 923 14.94 -28.95 22.25
CA TRP A 923 14.88 -30.42 22.23
C TRP A 923 14.16 -31.03 23.43
N GLN A 924 13.85 -30.24 24.46
CA GLN A 924 13.21 -30.68 25.72
C GLN A 924 14.01 -31.79 26.43
N LEU A 925 15.34 -31.76 26.29
CA LEU A 925 16.26 -32.74 26.88
C LEU A 925 16.99 -32.15 28.10
N PRO A 926 17.16 -32.93 29.18
CA PRO A 926 18.03 -32.52 30.29
C PRO A 926 19.50 -32.44 29.82
N TRP A 927 20.25 -31.51 30.39
CA TRP A 927 21.67 -31.31 30.05
C TRP A 927 22.54 -32.48 30.52
N ASN A 928 23.05 -33.26 29.56
CA ASN A 928 23.87 -34.45 29.79
C ASN A 928 24.76 -34.74 28.54
N SER A 929 25.52 -35.85 28.56
CA SER A 929 26.41 -36.21 27.45
C SER A 929 25.69 -36.46 26.12
N MET A 930 24.45 -36.98 26.15
CA MET A 930 23.64 -37.26 24.96
C MET A 930 23.09 -35.97 24.32
N SER A 931 22.58 -35.02 25.12
CA SER A 931 22.14 -33.72 24.61
C SER A 931 23.30 -32.87 24.10
N GLN A 932 24.48 -32.95 24.75
CA GLN A 932 25.72 -32.36 24.24
C GLN A 932 26.15 -32.95 22.89
N GLU A 933 25.97 -34.25 22.67
CA GLU A 933 26.30 -34.92 21.41
C GLU A 933 25.30 -34.60 20.28
N ILE A 934 24.00 -34.51 20.60
CA ILE A 934 22.97 -34.04 19.66
C ILE A 934 23.28 -32.62 19.18
N ILE A 935 23.62 -31.71 20.12
CA ILE A 935 24.03 -30.33 19.81
C ILE A 935 25.28 -30.31 18.93
N ARG A 936 26.30 -31.11 19.25
CA ARG A 936 27.55 -31.18 18.47
C ARG A 936 27.30 -31.65 17.03
N ASN A 937 26.56 -32.75 16.86
CA ASN A 937 26.23 -33.30 15.55
C ASN A 937 25.36 -32.34 14.72
N THR A 938 24.50 -31.56 15.38
CA THR A 938 23.74 -30.48 14.73
C THR A 938 24.66 -29.32 14.32
N ALA A 939 25.64 -28.97 15.14
CA ALA A 939 26.59 -27.89 14.84
C ALA A 939 27.53 -28.23 13.68
N GLU A 940 28.09 -29.45 13.64
CA GLU A 940 28.86 -29.98 12.50
C GLU A 940 28.05 -29.88 11.17
N LYS A 941 26.71 -29.99 11.24
CA LYS A 941 25.81 -29.90 10.08
C LYS A 941 25.42 -28.47 9.67
N PHE A 942 25.30 -27.53 10.61
CA PHE A 942 24.79 -26.17 10.34
C PHE A 942 25.86 -25.07 10.33
N ALA A 943 27.00 -25.21 11.02
CA ALA A 943 28.06 -24.20 10.98
C ALA A 943 28.55 -23.85 9.55
N PRO A 944 28.77 -24.83 8.64
CA PRO A 944 29.18 -24.53 7.26
C PRO A 944 28.11 -23.80 6.43
N LEU A 945 26.86 -23.73 6.92
CA LEU A 945 25.74 -23.05 6.25
C LEU A 945 25.55 -21.61 6.76
N PHE A 946 25.92 -21.34 8.02
CA PHE A 946 25.63 -20.10 8.74
C PHE A 946 26.15 -18.84 8.01
N LYS A 947 27.42 -18.84 7.59
CA LYS A 947 28.03 -17.76 6.80
C LYS A 947 27.72 -17.83 5.30
N LYS A 948 27.27 -19.00 4.79
CA LYS A 948 27.14 -19.29 3.34
C LYS A 948 25.72 -19.20 2.79
N GLN A 949 24.71 -19.07 3.65
CA GLN A 949 23.30 -18.94 3.26
C GLN A 949 22.70 -17.62 3.75
N LYS A 950 21.74 -17.07 2.97
CA LYS A 950 20.92 -15.94 3.45
C LYS A 950 20.06 -16.41 4.64
N PRO A 951 19.83 -15.56 5.66
CA PRO A 951 19.12 -15.92 6.90
C PRO A 951 17.82 -16.70 6.70
N ARG A 952 17.01 -16.28 5.72
CA ARG A 952 15.77 -16.95 5.35
C ARG A 952 15.97 -18.43 4.95
N LYS A 953 16.89 -18.72 4.02
CA LYS A 953 17.13 -20.09 3.54
C LYS A 953 17.74 -20.98 4.62
N PHE A 954 18.59 -20.40 5.46
CA PHE A 954 19.14 -21.06 6.63
C PHE A 954 18.04 -21.46 7.62
N LEU A 955 17.12 -20.54 7.95
CA LEU A 955 16.02 -20.78 8.88
C LEU A 955 14.92 -21.68 8.30
N GLU A 956 14.60 -21.58 7.01
CA GLU A 956 13.70 -22.52 6.32
C GLU A 956 14.21 -23.97 6.47
N ARG A 957 15.50 -24.21 6.19
CA ARG A 957 16.13 -25.54 6.36
C ARG A 957 16.20 -26.01 7.82
N TRP A 958 16.43 -25.10 8.76
CA TRP A 958 16.39 -25.39 10.20
C TRP A 958 15.00 -25.82 10.67
N MET A 959 13.96 -25.14 10.18
CA MET A 959 12.57 -25.47 10.48
C MET A 959 12.15 -26.83 9.90
N GLU A 960 12.61 -27.17 8.70
CA GLU A 960 12.40 -28.50 8.10
C GLU A 960 13.06 -29.62 8.91
N GLU A 961 14.35 -29.47 9.25
CA GLU A 961 15.12 -30.48 9.99
C GLU A 961 14.53 -30.80 11.37
N LEU A 962 14.09 -29.77 12.10
CA LEU A 962 13.51 -29.89 13.45
C LEU A 962 11.98 -30.05 13.46
N GLN A 963 11.34 -30.19 12.30
CA GLN A 963 9.88 -30.32 12.14
C GLN A 963 9.10 -29.13 12.75
N LEU A 964 9.71 -27.95 12.75
CA LEU A 964 9.16 -26.68 13.25
C LEU A 964 8.40 -25.88 12.19
N SER A 965 8.26 -26.38 10.96
CA SER A 965 7.62 -25.67 9.84
C SER A 965 6.18 -25.23 10.12
N ASP A 966 5.42 -26.00 10.90
CA ASP A 966 4.05 -25.68 11.31
C ASP A 966 3.96 -24.79 12.56
N ASN A 967 5.07 -24.47 13.22
CA ASN A 967 5.08 -23.63 14.43
C ASN A 967 4.85 -22.14 14.07
N PRO A 968 3.77 -21.49 14.55
CA PRO A 968 3.45 -20.11 14.16
C PRO A 968 4.49 -19.07 14.58
N ALA A 969 5.22 -19.31 15.67
CA ALA A 969 6.27 -18.40 16.14
C ALA A 969 7.53 -18.52 15.26
N MET A 970 7.89 -19.73 14.83
CA MET A 970 8.99 -19.95 13.87
C MET A 970 8.63 -19.41 12.48
N GLN A 971 7.37 -19.51 12.05
CA GLN A 971 6.88 -18.86 10.83
C GLN A 971 7.00 -17.33 10.91
N LYS A 972 6.66 -16.70 12.05
CA LYS A 972 6.88 -15.27 12.27
C LYS A 972 8.38 -14.90 12.31
N LEU A 973 9.23 -15.74 12.89
CA LEU A 973 10.68 -15.54 12.87
C LEU A 973 11.24 -15.57 11.44
N SER A 974 10.80 -16.51 10.62
CA SER A 974 11.12 -16.56 9.18
C SER A 974 10.67 -15.29 8.44
N GLN A 975 9.49 -14.75 8.76
CA GLN A 975 9.01 -13.46 8.22
C GLN A 975 9.86 -12.25 8.63
N MET A 976 10.71 -12.34 9.67
CA MET A 976 11.72 -11.32 10.02
C MET A 976 13.00 -11.48 9.21
N THR A 977 13.45 -12.71 8.94
CA THR A 977 14.74 -12.97 8.25
C THR A 977 14.86 -12.35 6.85
N VAL A 978 13.73 -11.96 6.24
CA VAL A 978 13.65 -11.35 4.91
C VAL A 978 14.34 -9.98 4.85
N PHE A 979 14.44 -9.25 5.97
CA PHE A 979 15.04 -7.92 6.03
C PHE A 979 16.58 -7.91 6.13
N TYR A 980 17.20 -9.07 6.39
CA TYR A 980 18.61 -9.18 6.76
C TYR A 980 19.41 -9.92 5.68
N LYS A 981 20.63 -9.46 5.43
CA LYS A 981 21.53 -10.00 4.38
C LYS A 981 22.37 -11.15 4.89
N THR A 982 22.76 -11.12 6.17
CA THR A 982 23.63 -12.11 6.83
C THR A 982 23.02 -12.56 8.16
N MET A 983 23.45 -13.72 8.68
CA MET A 983 22.98 -14.21 10.00
C MET A 983 23.49 -13.33 11.14
N GLU A 984 24.71 -12.81 11.04
CA GLU A 984 25.34 -11.87 11.98
C GLU A 984 24.47 -10.60 12.16
N GLU A 985 24.08 -9.95 11.04
CA GLU A 985 23.19 -8.78 11.02
C GLU A 985 21.82 -9.07 11.66
N PHE A 986 21.31 -10.29 11.49
CA PHE A 986 20.05 -10.75 12.09
C PHE A 986 20.17 -10.98 13.61
N LEU A 987 21.23 -11.63 14.08
CA LEU A 987 21.44 -11.91 15.51
C LEU A 987 21.80 -10.65 16.30
N GLU A 988 22.58 -9.73 15.71
CA GLU A 988 22.83 -8.41 16.29
C GLU A 988 21.50 -7.65 16.45
N ALA A 989 20.63 -7.67 15.42
CA ALA A 989 19.31 -7.04 15.51
C ALA A 989 18.38 -7.69 16.54
N MET A 990 18.33 -9.02 16.65
CA MET A 990 17.52 -9.69 17.70
C MET A 990 17.98 -9.33 19.12
N THR A 991 19.28 -9.04 19.27
CA THR A 991 19.92 -8.76 20.56
C THR A 991 19.86 -7.28 20.93
N LEU A 992 20.28 -6.36 20.05
CA LEU A 992 20.40 -4.93 20.31
C LEU A 992 19.21 -4.07 19.79
N GLY A 993 18.30 -4.65 19.00
CA GLY A 993 17.21 -3.94 18.35
C GLY A 993 16.05 -3.56 19.29
N VAL A 994 15.63 -2.29 19.23
CA VAL A 994 14.42 -1.80 19.91
C VAL A 994 13.16 -1.98 19.05
N GLU A 995 11.97 -1.65 19.57
CA GLU A 995 10.69 -1.89 18.87
C GLU A 995 10.65 -1.39 17.41
N SER A 996 11.20 -0.22 17.10
CA SER A 996 11.21 0.33 15.73
C SER A 996 12.22 -0.35 14.79
N ASP A 997 13.29 -0.94 15.34
CA ASP A 997 14.34 -1.59 14.56
C ASP A 997 13.85 -2.95 14.01
N LEU A 998 12.96 -3.65 14.74
CA LEU A 998 12.48 -5.00 14.43
C LEU A 998 11.24 -5.02 13.53
N LYS A 999 11.27 -5.83 12.45
CA LYS A 999 10.23 -5.87 11.40
C LYS A 999 9.97 -7.30 10.91
N ARG A 1000 8.71 -7.63 10.60
CA ARG A 1000 8.30 -8.84 9.84
C ARG A 1000 7.32 -8.51 8.71
N CYS A 1001 7.31 -9.33 7.67
CA CYS A 1001 6.30 -9.26 6.60
C CYS A 1001 4.98 -9.94 7.03
N GLY A 1002 3.85 -9.52 6.47
CA GLY A 1002 2.57 -10.23 6.62
C GLY A 1002 2.47 -11.50 5.76
N SER A 1003 3.25 -11.59 4.68
CA SER A 1003 3.31 -12.68 3.70
C SER A 1003 4.64 -13.45 3.78
N LYS A 1004 4.86 -14.43 2.89
CA LYS A 1004 6.12 -15.18 2.76
C LYS A 1004 7.30 -14.35 2.22
N GLY A 1005 7.22 -13.03 2.11
CA GLY A 1005 8.33 -12.20 1.62
C GLY A 1005 8.03 -10.71 1.60
N TYR A 1006 8.98 -9.92 1.08
CA TYR A 1006 9.02 -8.47 1.26
C TYR A 1006 8.47 -7.71 0.05
N THR A 1007 7.49 -6.85 0.31
CA THR A 1007 6.99 -5.81 -0.60
C THR A 1007 7.58 -4.46 -0.18
N ALA A 1008 8.14 -3.71 -1.13
CA ALA A 1008 8.67 -2.37 -0.86
C ALA A 1008 7.55 -1.37 -0.48
N GLU A 1009 6.37 -1.52 -1.09
CA GLU A 1009 5.17 -0.72 -0.83
C GLU A 1009 4.16 -1.54 -0.02
N ALA A 1010 4.15 -1.36 1.30
CA ALA A 1010 3.32 -2.13 2.24
C ALA A 1010 2.85 -1.27 3.43
N VAL A 1011 1.62 -1.50 3.91
CA VAL A 1011 1.03 -0.79 5.05
C VAL A 1011 1.80 -1.13 6.33
N THR A 1012 2.21 -0.12 7.11
CA THR A 1012 3.03 -0.37 8.30
C THR A 1012 2.18 -0.42 9.58
N LEU A 1013 2.17 -1.58 10.25
CA LEU A 1013 1.47 -1.84 11.51
C LEU A 1013 2.47 -1.78 12.66
N MET A 1014 2.23 -0.96 13.69
CA MET A 1014 3.15 -0.86 14.84
C MET A 1014 2.49 -0.38 16.13
N THR A 1015 3.20 -0.51 17.25
CA THR A 1015 2.82 0.12 18.52
C THR A 1015 2.92 1.64 18.45
N LEU A 1016 2.14 2.35 19.27
CA LEU A 1016 2.31 3.80 19.47
C LEU A 1016 3.73 4.17 19.94
N HIS A 1017 4.37 3.32 20.74
CA HIS A 1017 5.77 3.49 21.17
C HIS A 1017 6.76 3.33 20.00
N GLY A 1018 6.66 2.26 19.22
CA GLY A 1018 7.47 2.00 18.02
C GLY A 1018 7.31 3.05 16.92
N SER A 1019 6.25 3.87 16.97
CA SER A 1019 6.04 5.01 16.07
C SER A 1019 6.89 6.23 16.36
N LYS A 1020 7.60 6.28 17.51
CA LYS A 1020 8.43 7.43 17.89
C LYS A 1020 9.53 7.70 16.86
N GLY A 1021 9.87 8.98 16.68
CA GLY A 1021 10.71 9.48 15.58
C GLY A 1021 9.96 9.58 14.23
N LEU A 1022 9.29 8.51 13.81
CA LEU A 1022 8.69 8.32 12.48
C LEU A 1022 7.59 9.34 12.12
N GLU A 1023 7.22 9.37 10.83
CA GLU A 1023 6.10 10.13 10.25
C GLU A 1023 5.53 9.48 8.98
N PHE A 1024 4.22 9.63 8.76
CA PHE A 1024 3.51 9.01 7.64
C PHE A 1024 2.49 9.99 7.02
N PRO A 1025 2.31 10.03 5.68
CA PRO A 1025 1.27 10.82 5.04
C PRO A 1025 -0.13 10.56 5.59
N VAL A 1026 -0.47 9.29 5.85
CA VAL A 1026 -1.71 8.91 6.55
C VAL A 1026 -1.41 8.07 7.78
N THR A 1027 -2.10 8.35 8.88
CA THR A 1027 -2.01 7.55 10.11
C THR A 1027 -3.40 7.18 10.60
N ILE A 1028 -3.59 5.89 10.91
CA ILE A 1028 -4.81 5.34 11.49
C ILE A 1028 -4.50 4.92 12.94
N LEU A 1029 -5.12 5.57 13.92
CA LEU A 1029 -5.03 5.16 15.34
C LEU A 1029 -6.14 4.16 15.62
N TYR A 1030 -5.77 2.90 15.88
CA TYR A 1030 -6.70 1.77 15.92
C TYR A 1030 -7.01 1.30 17.36
N GLY A 1031 -8.29 1.09 17.64
CA GLY A 1031 -8.78 0.64 18.95
C GLY A 1031 -8.62 1.69 20.05
N VAL A 1032 -8.97 2.95 19.78
CA VAL A 1032 -8.90 4.06 20.76
C VAL A 1032 -10.11 4.02 21.70
N ASN A 1033 -10.13 2.96 22.51
CA ASN A 1033 -11.25 2.54 23.34
C ASN A 1033 -10.91 2.70 24.84
N GLN A 1034 -11.93 2.83 25.69
CA GLN A 1034 -11.74 2.81 27.13
C GLN A 1034 -11.09 1.47 27.57
N GLY A 1035 -10.15 1.54 28.52
CA GLY A 1035 -9.32 0.41 28.96
C GLY A 1035 -8.28 -0.08 27.94
N THR A 1036 -8.28 0.44 26.71
CA THR A 1036 -7.26 0.14 25.69
C THR A 1036 -6.29 1.32 25.49
N LEU A 1037 -6.81 2.56 25.47
CA LEU A 1037 -6.01 3.80 25.51
C LEU A 1037 -6.84 4.86 26.24
N PRO A 1038 -6.61 5.16 27.53
CA PRO A 1038 -5.54 4.63 28.38
C PRO A 1038 -5.66 3.12 28.63
N LEU A 1039 -4.51 2.44 28.70
CA LEU A 1039 -4.41 1.02 29.05
C LEU A 1039 -4.57 0.82 30.56
N GLU A 1040 -5.80 0.56 31.01
CA GLU A 1040 -6.14 0.40 32.43
C GLU A 1040 -6.40 -1.06 32.81
N SER A 1041 -6.04 -1.44 34.04
CA SER A 1041 -6.36 -2.77 34.60
C SER A 1041 -6.66 -2.69 36.09
N GLN A 1042 -7.39 -3.68 36.63
CA GLN A 1042 -7.71 -3.76 38.07
C GLN A 1042 -6.48 -3.91 38.99
N LYS A 1043 -5.30 -4.24 38.44
CA LYS A 1043 -4.05 -4.38 39.19
C LYS A 1043 -3.08 -3.21 39.01
N HIS A 1044 -3.16 -2.54 37.87
CA HIS A 1044 -2.26 -1.45 37.49
C HIS A 1044 -3.11 -0.33 36.87
N PRO A 1045 -3.38 0.77 37.61
CA PRO A 1045 -4.03 1.95 37.04
C PRO A 1045 -3.06 2.65 36.08
N ALA A 1046 -3.58 3.21 34.99
CA ALA A 1046 -2.78 4.03 34.08
C ALA A 1046 -2.39 5.36 34.74
N ASP A 1047 -1.26 5.95 34.35
CA ASP A 1047 -1.09 7.40 34.43
C ASP A 1047 -1.80 8.03 33.21
N PRO A 1048 -2.90 8.78 33.39
CA PRO A 1048 -3.57 9.42 32.27
C PRO A 1048 -2.70 10.49 31.59
N ARG A 1049 -1.62 10.97 32.24
CA ARG A 1049 -0.70 11.95 31.65
C ARG A 1049 0.25 11.27 30.66
N GLU A 1050 0.85 10.14 31.00
CA GLU A 1050 1.70 9.35 30.11
C GLU A 1050 0.92 8.73 28.94
N GLU A 1051 -0.25 8.13 29.18
CA GLU A 1051 -1.10 7.62 28.10
C GLU A 1051 -1.61 8.74 27.17
N ARG A 1052 -1.82 9.97 27.67
CA ARG A 1052 -2.11 11.15 26.83
C ARG A 1052 -0.90 11.63 26.02
N ARG A 1053 0.32 11.57 26.58
CA ARG A 1053 1.57 11.81 25.81
C ARG A 1053 1.72 10.77 24.69
N LEU A 1054 1.36 9.51 24.96
CA LEU A 1054 1.38 8.44 23.96
C LEU A 1054 0.34 8.63 22.84
N PHE A 1055 -0.88 9.06 23.18
CA PHE A 1055 -1.90 9.43 22.19
C PHE A 1055 -1.45 10.64 21.33
N TYR A 1056 -0.89 11.68 21.96
CA TYR A 1056 -0.30 12.84 21.28
C TYR A 1056 0.87 12.47 20.34
N VAL A 1057 1.75 11.55 20.75
CA VAL A 1057 2.78 10.98 19.86
C VAL A 1057 2.13 10.36 18.63
N GLY A 1058 1.12 9.48 18.81
CA GLY A 1058 0.40 8.84 17.71
C GLY A 1058 -0.24 9.84 16.73
N MET A 1059 -0.99 10.82 17.23
CA MET A 1059 -1.60 11.87 16.41
C MET A 1059 -0.55 12.65 15.59
N THR A 1060 0.61 12.94 16.19
CA THR A 1060 1.68 13.74 15.56
C THR A 1060 2.66 12.92 14.71
N ARG A 1061 2.31 11.67 14.37
CA ARG A 1061 2.94 10.92 13.27
C ARG A 1061 2.33 11.29 11.91
N ALA A 1062 1.07 11.70 11.89
CA ALA A 1062 0.34 12.04 10.67
C ALA A 1062 0.84 13.33 10.01
N ARG A 1063 0.99 13.32 8.68
CA ARG A 1063 1.41 14.50 7.89
C ARG A 1063 0.30 15.16 7.09
N GLU A 1064 -0.70 14.41 6.65
CA GLU A 1064 -1.77 14.89 5.75
C GLU A 1064 -3.19 14.39 6.07
N GLU A 1065 -3.36 13.17 6.57
CA GLU A 1065 -4.66 12.70 7.09
C GLU A 1065 -4.47 11.86 8.38
N LEU A 1066 -5.32 12.13 9.37
CA LEU A 1066 -5.38 11.40 10.64
C LEU A 1066 -6.77 10.80 10.83
N ILE A 1067 -6.84 9.48 10.96
CA ILE A 1067 -8.05 8.72 11.22
C ILE A 1067 -7.90 8.05 12.58
N ILE A 1068 -8.94 8.08 13.39
CA ILE A 1068 -8.98 7.53 14.74
C ILE A 1068 -10.19 6.60 14.80
N THR A 1069 -9.98 5.31 15.05
CA THR A 1069 -11.07 4.33 15.11
C THR A 1069 -11.32 3.86 16.52
N THR A 1070 -12.59 3.58 16.82
CA THR A 1070 -13.02 3.05 18.12
C THR A 1070 -14.14 2.03 17.95
N SER A 1071 -14.18 1.01 18.80
CA SER A 1071 -15.28 0.05 18.92
C SER A 1071 -15.66 -0.18 20.38
N GLY A 1072 -16.96 -0.23 20.65
CA GLY A 1072 -17.49 -0.25 22.02
C GLY A 1072 -17.49 1.13 22.67
N GLU A 1073 -16.99 1.21 23.90
CA GLU A 1073 -16.92 2.45 24.69
C GLU A 1073 -15.72 3.31 24.25
N PRO A 1074 -15.94 4.55 23.73
CA PRO A 1074 -14.87 5.42 23.26
C PRO A 1074 -13.90 5.82 24.38
N SER A 1075 -12.61 5.98 24.05
CA SER A 1075 -11.64 6.52 25.00
C SER A 1075 -12.05 7.89 25.54
N PRO A 1076 -11.79 8.20 26.83
CA PRO A 1076 -12.00 9.54 27.38
C PRO A 1076 -11.22 10.63 26.63
N PHE A 1077 -10.04 10.32 26.06
CA PHE A 1077 -9.26 11.27 25.27
C PHE A 1077 -9.96 11.73 23.99
N LEU A 1078 -10.98 11.00 23.50
CA LEU A 1078 -11.78 11.43 22.36
C LEU A 1078 -12.75 12.56 22.71
N GLN A 1079 -13.05 12.78 24.00
CA GLN A 1079 -13.84 13.92 24.47
C GLN A 1079 -13.00 15.20 24.55
N GLU A 1080 -11.67 15.08 24.59
CA GLU A 1080 -10.70 16.19 24.59
C GLU A 1080 -10.48 16.78 23.17
N LEU A 1081 -11.08 16.17 22.14
CA LEU A 1081 -11.03 16.60 20.74
C LEU A 1081 -12.03 17.75 20.47
N CYS A 1082 -11.81 18.93 21.05
CA CYS A 1082 -12.69 20.08 20.86
C CYS A 1082 -12.66 20.61 19.39
N PRO A 1083 -13.77 21.20 18.90
CA PRO A 1083 -13.76 21.98 17.66
C PRO A 1083 -12.79 23.18 17.77
N SER A 1084 -12.17 23.55 16.65
CA SER A 1084 -11.15 24.60 16.62
C SER A 1084 -11.73 26.00 16.87
N ALA A 1085 -10.87 26.91 17.34
CA ALA A 1085 -11.20 28.33 17.46
C ALA A 1085 -11.27 29.06 16.09
N SER A 1086 -11.01 28.37 14.97
CA SER A 1086 -11.02 28.91 13.61
C SER A 1086 -12.35 28.77 12.87
N GLY A 1087 -13.35 28.11 13.45
CA GLY A 1087 -14.74 28.09 12.93
C GLY A 1087 -15.05 27.04 11.86
N GLU A 1088 -14.04 26.37 11.30
CA GLU A 1088 -14.22 25.20 10.43
C GLU A 1088 -14.11 23.89 11.23
N GLN A 1089 -14.76 22.81 10.77
CA GLN A 1089 -14.78 21.53 11.50
C GLN A 1089 -13.44 20.78 11.40
N ALA A 1090 -12.46 21.14 12.25
CA ALA A 1090 -11.17 20.47 12.33
C ALA A 1090 -11.26 18.97 12.72
N VAL A 1091 -12.37 18.55 13.34
CA VAL A 1091 -12.67 17.16 13.69
C VAL A 1091 -14.05 16.77 13.15
N VAL A 1092 -14.16 15.61 12.50
CA VAL A 1092 -15.40 15.04 11.94
C VAL A 1092 -15.65 13.66 12.54
N TRP A 1093 -16.89 13.42 12.98
CA TRP A 1093 -17.32 12.14 13.57
C TRP A 1093 -18.13 11.32 12.57
N GLU A 1094 -17.76 10.05 12.39
CA GLU A 1094 -18.32 9.12 11.41
C GLU A 1094 -18.75 7.81 12.08
N GLN A 1095 -19.70 7.10 11.47
CA GLN A 1095 -20.05 5.72 11.82
C GLN A 1095 -19.51 4.79 10.72
N ALA A 1096 -18.77 3.75 11.11
CA ALA A 1096 -18.11 2.81 10.19
C ALA A 1096 -19.11 2.09 9.26
N GLU A 1097 -20.30 1.80 9.78
CA GLU A 1097 -21.45 1.48 8.96
C GLU A 1097 -22.14 2.78 8.54
N ARG A 1098 -21.97 3.17 7.26
CA ARG A 1098 -23.00 4.00 6.62
C ARG A 1098 -24.32 3.26 6.77
N GLN A 1099 -25.26 3.84 7.51
CA GLN A 1099 -26.67 3.55 7.26
C GLN A 1099 -26.87 3.67 5.75
N LYS A 1100 -27.51 2.67 5.12
CA LYS A 1100 -28.25 2.99 3.91
C LYS A 1100 -29.17 4.13 4.32
N LYS A 1101 -29.03 5.30 3.69
CA LYS A 1101 -30.19 6.19 3.63
C LYS A 1101 -31.30 5.34 3.05
N GLU A 1102 -32.41 5.23 3.76
CA GLU A 1102 -33.67 4.90 3.12
C GLU A 1102 -34.01 6.11 2.26
N GLU A 1103 -33.37 6.16 1.09
CA GLU A 1103 -33.94 6.77 -0.09
C GLU A 1103 -35.33 6.16 -0.19
N THR A 1104 -36.30 6.95 0.23
CA THR A 1104 -37.69 6.54 0.38
C THR A 1104 -38.27 6.58 -1.02
N PHE A 1105 -37.80 5.62 -1.83
CA PHE A 1105 -38.36 5.24 -3.11
C PHE A 1105 -39.80 4.84 -2.86
N ARG A 1106 -40.67 5.84 -2.87
CA ARG A 1106 -42.11 5.67 -2.92
C ARG A 1106 -42.37 5.01 -4.27
N GLN A 1107 -42.40 3.68 -4.24
CA GLN A 1107 -42.78 2.88 -5.38
C GLN A 1107 -44.20 3.29 -5.75
N LEU A 1108 -44.31 4.15 -6.76
CA LEU A 1108 -45.57 4.41 -7.43
C LEU A 1108 -46.11 3.06 -7.89
N SER A 1109 -47.39 2.81 -7.67
CA SER A 1109 -48.01 1.63 -8.25
C SER A 1109 -48.03 1.81 -9.78
N LEU A 1110 -48.28 0.75 -10.54
CA LEU A 1110 -48.38 0.84 -12.00
C LEU A 1110 -49.64 1.59 -12.50
N PHE A 1111 -50.28 2.36 -11.61
CA PHE A 1111 -51.51 3.12 -11.77
C PHE A 1111 -51.48 4.49 -11.04
N ASP A 1112 -50.31 4.93 -10.55
CA ASP A 1112 -50.05 6.31 -10.07
C ASP A 1112 -49.02 7.02 -10.98
#